data_AF-A0A397VK49-F1
#
_entry.id   AF-A0A397VK49-F1
#
_cell.length_a   1.000
_cell.length_b   1.000
_cell.length_c   1.000
_cell.angle_alpha   90.00
_cell.angle_beta   90.00
_cell.angle_gamma   90.00
#
_symmetry.space_group_name_H-M   'P 1'
#
loop_
_entity.id
_entity.type
_entity.pdbx_description
1 polymer ?
#
loop_
_entity_poly.entity_id
_entity_poly.type
_entity_poly.pdbx_seq_one_letter_code
_entity_poly.pdbx_strand_id
1 'polypeptide(L)'
;MSNNKRAKYSNFQKTRDKMPKSKINHGPCSIYNCNKSSNDFRCLSNLAIRKASAKGNLRLYPYLQPGYQICSPHYTAIVENQLPEPTSAPAQAFIPTTLPVKPLIGDQIKQMTSVLYTKRHDNVILDPNEFDKMLKETDPNLTNFFADMCAILIPRDRSPYNKKEDRKKIVAILYLMAGIRNQHVNNFKLELALYLAGSGVTCDAINALSSAGVSVTHQTVYNYKKKIADEHPIRVKKYFDENKNNLCIYNLDDYHNIHENRRPDCTSLSSAVHLATCVAKSVEKSDPVPIMFNNKSVHNPNNIDASIVCEKLINQYQYCFDLSYSRRMAQWNSSFSNFDRIEQLSIHFYDNAIEERKEERKMKGAMLVGVKEQQLHSMQDYLNALNIVFDYNKEIGHLDGNVAPIVADWPGQRYIRQALTHFHKKNENSIPKEIVSVVPLLGPLHVALNTKEQVMKIYYPFFEKLFHFVFGERKILAKKPRPWRTNLLLELAFTAWIEIKEHIVKKFIFLQKNIEYQVIMELLDNIVPASLDIYALLFRSGSFDNYVETIFRIWTFALRWHRKNYNKAPLAFLSDLFYWEKIEHPMREAIKKNLVQFNDYWVENMHSRIRATTSPKDAADNIQKQAYLLDFHKYSAFREMFSTTKRYPYSLRDLKFLTTKTCIFLISQFQEIYRKNKETNLVSSKIPSPLKRRKKKELPTSYNLPTLGEIDITSMPTGYSTLFPPLFNNCDHCYKILNINDQTIILICGHRFHLECYNSMEKKCRHCLNYYKKGIWKNVNAFLNGLNSEKNFDKDLDDDAQEDTEEDNNNSEETEIDQLNRQESLELDLVNRISEINSW
;
A
#
# COMPACT_ATOMS: atom_id res chain seq x y z
N MET A 1 -71.62 -46.01 -21.83
CA MET A 1 -70.99 -47.29 -22.20
C MET A 1 -70.11 -47.70 -21.03
N SER A 2 -70.72 -48.44 -20.11
CA SER A 2 -70.51 -49.89 -19.95
C SER A 2 -69.18 -50.16 -19.25
N ASN A 3 -69.20 -50.31 -17.92
CA ASN A 3 -69.37 -51.62 -17.26
C ASN A 3 -68.20 -52.55 -17.62
N ASN A 4 -67.35 -53.01 -16.73
CA ASN A 4 -67.50 -53.57 -15.37
C ASN A 4 -66.42 -54.69 -15.41
N LYS A 5 -65.72 -55.10 -14.36
CA LYS A 5 -66.28 -55.89 -13.26
C LYS A 5 -65.10 -56.39 -12.41
N ARG A 6 -65.29 -56.26 -11.09
CA ARG A 6 -65.25 -57.35 -10.07
C ARG A 6 -64.01 -58.23 -10.01
N ALA A 7 -63.54 -58.73 -8.87
CA ALA A 7 -63.88 -58.74 -7.45
C ALA A 7 -62.63 -59.40 -6.78
N LYS A 8 -62.46 -59.65 -5.49
CA LYS A 8 -63.37 -60.01 -4.42
C LYS A 8 -62.52 -60.03 -3.14
N TYR A 9 -63.07 -59.47 -2.08
CA TYR A 9 -62.67 -59.69 -0.70
C TYR A 9 -62.76 -61.17 -0.31
N SER A 10 -61.83 -61.63 0.54
CA SER A 10 -62.06 -62.23 1.87
C SER A 10 -60.75 -62.88 2.35
N ASN A 11 -60.17 -62.42 3.47
CA ASN A 11 -60.21 -63.06 4.80
C ASN A 11 -58.91 -63.87 5.08
N PHE A 12 -58.28 -63.94 6.26
CA PHE A 12 -58.66 -63.64 7.65
C PHE A 12 -57.38 -63.60 8.53
N GLN A 13 -57.54 -63.11 9.77
CA GLN A 13 -56.66 -63.18 10.98
C GLN A 13 -55.77 -61.95 11.26
N LYS A 14 -56.27 -60.97 12.04
CA LYS A 14 -56.31 -60.87 13.54
C LYS A 14 -54.90 -60.88 14.14
N THR A 15 -54.39 -59.77 14.68
CA THR A 15 -54.73 -59.20 16.01
C THR A 15 -54.05 -57.81 16.16
N ARG A 16 -54.79 -56.72 16.44
CA ARG A 16 -54.91 -56.00 17.75
C ARG A 16 -53.56 -55.76 18.46
N ASP A 17 -53.12 -54.57 18.88
CA ASP A 17 -53.78 -53.28 19.10
C ASP A 17 -52.73 -52.13 19.22
N LYS A 18 -53.04 -51.01 18.55
CA LYS A 18 -52.94 -49.60 18.97
C LYS A 18 -51.60 -48.94 19.38
N MET A 19 -51.18 -48.06 18.47
CA MET A 19 -50.55 -46.75 18.69
C MET A 19 -51.23 -45.92 19.82
N PRO A 20 -50.49 -45.01 20.48
CA PRO A 20 -51.03 -43.73 20.90
C PRO A 20 -51.12 -42.77 19.69
N LYS A 21 -52.33 -42.32 19.38
CA LYS A 21 -52.64 -41.27 18.41
C LYS A 21 -52.45 -39.89 19.04
N SER A 22 -51.76 -38.97 18.35
CA SER A 22 -52.27 -37.62 18.06
C SER A 22 -51.46 -36.94 16.93
N LYS A 23 -52.18 -36.33 15.98
CA LYS A 23 -51.76 -35.74 14.69
C LYS A 23 -51.10 -34.35 14.82
N ILE A 24 -50.39 -33.70 13.87
CA ILE A 24 -49.65 -34.00 12.61
C ILE A 24 -48.86 -32.69 12.29
N ASN A 25 -47.58 -32.77 11.86
CA ASN A 25 -46.98 -31.76 10.97
C ASN A 25 -47.22 -32.20 9.52
N HIS A 26 -47.82 -31.35 8.68
CA HIS A 26 -48.20 -31.67 7.29
C HIS A 26 -47.06 -31.50 6.26
N GLY A 27 -45.84 -31.15 6.68
CA GLY A 27 -44.67 -31.03 5.82
C GLY A 27 -43.85 -32.32 5.68
N PRO A 28 -42.88 -32.39 4.73
CA PRO A 28 -42.14 -33.60 4.36
C PRO A 28 -41.12 -34.09 5.41
N CYS A 29 -41.28 -33.73 6.70
CA CYS A 29 -40.33 -34.08 7.75
C CYS A 29 -40.31 -35.59 8.00
N SER A 30 -39.16 -36.21 7.73
CA SER A 30 -38.95 -37.66 7.77
C SER A 30 -38.81 -38.23 9.19
N ILE A 31 -38.94 -37.40 10.23
CA ILE A 31 -38.95 -37.83 11.64
C ILE A 31 -40.38 -38.14 12.08
N TYR A 32 -40.60 -39.36 12.55
CA TYR A 32 -41.90 -39.81 13.03
C TYR A 32 -42.38 -38.95 14.22
N ASN A 33 -43.66 -38.57 14.20
CA ASN A 33 -44.29 -37.72 15.23
C ASN A 33 -43.63 -36.35 15.43
N CYS A 34 -43.06 -35.77 14.36
CA CYS A 34 -42.58 -34.38 14.39
C CYS A 34 -43.72 -33.43 14.79
N ASN A 35 -43.63 -32.86 15.99
CA ASN A 35 -44.56 -31.87 16.55
C ASN A 35 -44.08 -30.42 16.39
N LYS A 36 -42.93 -30.22 15.75
CA LYS A 36 -42.35 -28.89 15.50
C LYS A 36 -43.00 -28.28 14.26
N SER A 37 -43.61 -27.10 14.38
CA SER A 37 -43.99 -26.30 13.22
C SER A 37 -42.73 -25.76 12.55
N SER A 38 -42.60 -25.95 11.24
CA SER A 38 -41.48 -25.44 10.45
C SER A 38 -41.92 -25.32 9.00
N ASN A 39 -41.67 -24.16 8.38
CA ASN A 39 -41.84 -23.96 6.94
C ASN A 39 -40.54 -24.27 6.18
N ASP A 40 -39.42 -24.40 6.89
CA ASP A 40 -38.12 -24.73 6.32
C ASP A 40 -37.76 -26.20 6.51
N PHE A 41 -37.44 -26.87 5.40
CA PHE A 41 -37.02 -28.27 5.36
C PHE A 41 -35.65 -28.38 4.70
N ARG A 42 -34.77 -29.19 5.31
CA ARG A 42 -33.43 -29.44 4.82
C ARG A 42 -33.29 -30.88 4.40
N CYS A 43 -32.69 -31.11 3.25
CA CYS A 43 -32.32 -32.44 2.80
C CYS A 43 -31.07 -32.91 3.56
N LEU A 44 -31.11 -34.13 4.09
CA LEU A 44 -29.95 -34.79 4.71
C LEU A 44 -28.95 -35.19 3.62
N SER A 45 -27.86 -34.45 3.50
CA SER A 45 -26.75 -34.80 2.61
C SER A 45 -25.85 -35.87 3.24
N ASN A 46 -25.03 -36.54 2.42
CA ASN A 46 -24.03 -37.50 2.92
C ASN A 46 -23.07 -36.89 3.96
N LEU A 47 -22.76 -35.60 3.82
CA LEU A 47 -21.93 -34.86 4.78
C LEU A 47 -22.64 -34.63 6.12
N ALA A 48 -23.95 -34.32 6.08
CA ALA A 48 -24.77 -34.13 7.27
C ALA A 48 -24.92 -35.43 8.08
N ILE A 49 -25.11 -36.57 7.40
CA ILE A 49 -25.14 -37.90 8.04
C ILE A 49 -23.79 -38.21 8.71
N ARG A 50 -22.67 -37.97 8.02
CA ARG A 50 -21.32 -38.17 8.60
C ARG A 50 -21.09 -37.31 9.84
N LYS A 51 -21.49 -36.02 9.80
CA LYS A 51 -21.42 -35.12 10.96
C LYS A 51 -22.29 -35.61 12.12
N ALA A 52 -23.53 -36.02 11.85
CA ALA A 52 -24.44 -36.52 12.87
C ALA A 52 -23.97 -37.84 13.50
N SER A 53 -23.38 -38.75 12.70
CA SER A 53 -22.77 -39.99 13.18
C SER A 53 -21.54 -39.72 14.05
N ALA A 54 -20.64 -38.82 13.64
CA ALA A 54 -19.47 -38.45 14.42
C ALA A 54 -19.82 -37.84 15.79
N LYS A 55 -20.98 -37.18 15.89
CA LYS A 55 -21.53 -36.62 17.13
C LYS A 55 -22.40 -37.59 17.94
N GLY A 56 -22.64 -38.81 17.46
CA GLY A 56 -23.43 -39.84 18.14
C GLY A 56 -24.96 -39.66 18.08
N ASN A 57 -25.46 -38.55 17.54
CA ASN A 57 -26.89 -38.20 17.55
C ASN A 57 -27.74 -39.09 16.64
N LEU A 58 -27.14 -39.68 15.59
CA LEU A 58 -27.86 -40.55 14.65
C LEU A 58 -28.39 -41.84 15.33
N ARG A 59 -27.83 -42.22 16.49
CA ARG A 59 -28.31 -43.37 17.28
C ARG A 59 -29.76 -43.23 17.76
N LEU A 60 -30.23 -41.99 17.95
CA LEU A 60 -31.60 -41.70 18.37
C LEU A 60 -32.60 -41.73 17.19
N TYR A 61 -32.09 -41.71 15.95
CA TYR A 61 -32.90 -41.70 14.71
C TYR A 61 -32.29 -42.63 13.65
N PRO A 62 -32.16 -43.95 13.95
CA PRO A 62 -31.38 -44.88 13.11
C PRO A 62 -32.01 -45.14 11.73
N TYR A 63 -33.25 -44.71 11.52
CA TYR A 63 -34.00 -44.86 10.27
C TYR A 63 -33.78 -43.72 9.27
N LEU A 64 -33.05 -42.65 9.61
CA LEU A 64 -32.80 -41.53 8.71
C LEU A 64 -31.68 -41.86 7.71
N GLN A 65 -31.95 -41.65 6.41
CA GLN A 65 -31.03 -41.92 5.30
C GLN A 65 -30.69 -40.63 4.54
N PRO A 66 -29.56 -40.57 3.81
CA PRO A 66 -29.28 -39.46 2.90
C PRO A 66 -30.42 -39.28 1.88
N GLY A 67 -30.79 -38.03 1.59
CA GLY A 67 -31.92 -37.68 0.72
C GLY A 67 -33.24 -37.40 1.46
N TYR A 68 -33.33 -37.73 2.75
CA TYR A 68 -34.54 -37.44 3.54
C TYR A 68 -34.65 -35.96 3.89
N GLN A 69 -35.85 -35.40 3.76
CA GLN A 69 -36.14 -34.03 4.21
C GLN A 69 -36.54 -34.04 5.68
N ILE A 70 -35.89 -33.21 6.49
CA ILE A 70 -36.23 -33.00 7.90
C ILE A 70 -36.42 -31.51 8.16
N CYS A 71 -37.27 -31.15 9.11
CA CYS A 71 -37.45 -29.74 9.44
C CYS A 71 -36.16 -29.13 10.00
N SER A 72 -35.94 -27.84 9.76
CA SER A 72 -34.73 -27.12 10.17
C SER A 72 -34.37 -27.29 11.66
N PRO A 73 -35.34 -27.29 12.62
CA PRO A 73 -35.04 -27.58 14.03
C PRO A 73 -34.45 -28.97 14.27
N HIS A 74 -34.99 -30.01 13.60
CA HIS A 74 -34.47 -31.36 13.72
C HIS A 74 -33.13 -31.54 13.01
N TYR A 75 -32.94 -30.87 11.87
CA TYR A 75 -31.64 -30.85 11.19
C TYR A 75 -30.55 -30.32 12.12
N THR A 76 -30.83 -29.20 12.79
CA THR A 76 -29.90 -28.58 13.74
C THR A 76 -29.67 -29.48 14.95
N ALA A 77 -30.72 -30.09 15.51
CA ALA A 77 -30.58 -30.99 16.65
C ALA A 77 -29.74 -32.24 16.34
N ILE A 78 -29.89 -32.82 15.14
CA ILE A 78 -29.21 -34.06 14.75
C ILE A 78 -27.79 -33.78 14.26
N VAL A 79 -27.61 -32.77 13.42
CA VAL A 79 -26.34 -32.50 12.71
C VAL A 79 -25.45 -31.52 13.48
N GLU A 80 -26.04 -30.53 14.17
CA GLU A 80 -25.27 -29.41 14.74
C GLU A 80 -25.06 -29.51 16.26
N ASN A 81 -26.03 -29.98 17.05
CA ASN A 81 -25.88 -30.07 18.52
C ASN A 81 -25.02 -31.26 18.99
N GLN A 82 -24.39 -31.16 20.17
CA GLN A 82 -23.79 -32.28 20.91
C GLN A 82 -24.71 -32.63 22.10
N LEU A 83 -24.94 -33.92 22.36
CA LEU A 83 -25.62 -34.36 23.60
C LEU A 83 -24.74 -34.05 24.82
N PRO A 84 -25.30 -33.61 25.96
CA PRO A 84 -24.55 -33.47 27.20
C PRO A 84 -24.09 -34.84 27.71
N GLU A 85 -22.87 -34.95 28.23
CA GLU A 85 -22.42 -36.14 28.95
C GLU A 85 -23.20 -36.33 30.26
N PRO A 86 -23.43 -37.57 30.73
CA PRO A 86 -24.07 -37.81 32.02
C PRO A 86 -23.10 -37.45 33.15
N THR A 87 -23.46 -36.47 33.96
CA THR A 87 -22.75 -36.13 35.21
C THR A 87 -22.91 -37.24 36.24
N SER A 88 -21.83 -37.97 36.52
CA SER A 88 -21.67 -38.75 37.75
C SER A 88 -20.90 -37.91 38.79
N ALA A 89 -21.59 -37.39 39.80
CA ALA A 89 -20.95 -36.92 41.03
C ALA A 89 -21.80 -37.33 42.23
N PRO A 90 -21.20 -37.96 43.26
CA PRO A 90 -21.92 -38.49 44.41
C PRO A 90 -22.30 -37.39 45.40
N ALA A 91 -23.37 -37.67 46.16
CA ALA A 91 -23.90 -36.81 47.20
C ALA A 91 -22.85 -36.44 48.25
N GLN A 92 -22.66 -35.14 48.49
CA GLN A 92 -21.99 -34.61 49.67
C GLN A 92 -22.89 -33.63 50.42
N ALA A 93 -22.73 -33.69 51.74
CA ALA A 93 -23.65 -33.27 52.77
C ALA A 93 -23.98 -31.78 52.78
N PHE A 94 -25.19 -31.49 53.25
CA PHE A 94 -25.68 -30.16 53.63
C PHE A 94 -24.76 -29.54 54.69
N ILE A 95 -24.12 -28.43 54.34
CA ILE A 95 -23.61 -27.43 55.30
C ILE A 95 -24.26 -26.10 54.90
N PRO A 96 -25.07 -25.45 55.76
CA PRO A 96 -25.65 -24.16 55.46
C PRO A 96 -24.55 -23.10 55.58
N THR A 97 -23.88 -22.82 54.46
CA THR A 97 -23.04 -21.63 54.34
C THR A 97 -23.94 -20.55 53.77
N THR A 98 -24.12 -19.46 54.51
CA THR A 98 -24.76 -18.23 54.04
C THR A 98 -24.19 -17.85 52.67
N LEU A 99 -24.98 -18.03 51.61
CA LEU A 99 -24.64 -17.54 50.28
C LEU A 99 -24.41 -16.03 50.39
N PRO A 100 -23.23 -15.49 50.03
CA PRO A 100 -23.07 -14.06 49.92
C PRO A 100 -24.12 -13.59 48.92
N VAL A 101 -25.00 -12.69 49.35
CA VAL A 101 -26.05 -12.10 48.50
C VAL A 101 -25.34 -11.51 47.29
N LYS A 102 -25.50 -12.14 46.11
CA LYS A 102 -24.95 -11.61 44.86
C LYS A 102 -25.56 -10.21 44.69
N PRO A 103 -24.74 -9.14 44.62
CA PRO A 103 -25.27 -7.79 44.49
C PRO A 103 -26.17 -7.71 43.27
N LEU A 104 -27.29 -6.99 43.38
CA LEU A 104 -28.20 -6.81 42.27
C LEU A 104 -27.44 -6.16 41.10
N ILE A 105 -27.75 -6.55 39.86
CA ILE A 105 -27.11 -5.99 38.67
C ILE A 105 -27.16 -4.44 38.68
N GLY A 106 -28.26 -3.86 39.18
CA GLY A 106 -28.40 -2.41 39.35
C GLY A 106 -27.37 -1.77 40.30
N ASP A 107 -26.98 -2.47 41.36
CA ASP A 107 -25.95 -2.04 42.31
C ASP A 107 -24.55 -2.19 41.71
N GLN A 108 -24.30 -3.28 40.99
CA GLN A 108 -23.05 -3.48 40.28
C GLN A 108 -22.86 -2.42 39.17
N ILE A 109 -23.91 -2.05 38.43
CA ILE A 109 -23.85 -0.94 37.47
C ILE A 109 -23.54 0.38 38.20
N LYS A 110 -24.06 0.59 39.43
CA LYS A 110 -23.78 1.80 40.22
C LYS A 110 -22.30 1.87 40.59
N GLN A 111 -21.76 0.75 41.09
CA GLN A 111 -20.35 0.60 41.44
C GLN A 111 -19.45 0.81 40.21
N MET A 112 -19.76 0.16 39.08
CA MET A 112 -19.06 0.38 37.82
C MET A 112 -19.08 1.86 37.39
N THR A 113 -20.23 2.53 37.53
CA THR A 113 -20.35 3.97 37.19
C THR A 113 -19.41 4.82 38.04
N SER A 114 -19.30 4.52 39.34
CA SER A 114 -18.35 5.20 40.24
C SER A 114 -16.90 4.92 39.82
N VAL A 115 -16.54 3.67 39.52
CA VAL A 115 -15.20 3.30 39.03
C VAL A 115 -14.86 4.10 37.77
N LEU A 116 -15.74 4.11 36.78
CA LEU A 116 -15.51 4.85 35.54
C LEU A 116 -15.41 6.36 35.80
N TYR A 117 -16.22 6.92 36.71
CA TYR A 117 -16.17 8.36 37.04
C TYR A 117 -14.85 8.77 37.70
N THR A 118 -14.24 7.89 38.50
CA THR A 118 -12.89 8.14 39.04
C THR A 118 -11.83 8.17 37.95
N LYS A 119 -12.03 7.43 36.86
CA LYS A 119 -11.16 7.36 35.68
C LYS A 119 -11.59 8.27 34.54
N ARG A 120 -12.45 9.26 34.79
CA ARG A 120 -13.03 10.13 33.73
C ARG A 120 -12.00 10.94 32.93
N HIS A 121 -10.81 11.17 33.50
CA HIS A 121 -9.71 11.89 32.87
C HIS A 121 -8.72 10.96 32.15
N ASP A 122 -8.88 9.65 32.29
CA ASP A 122 -8.07 8.65 31.61
C ASP A 122 -8.64 8.37 30.21
N ASN A 123 -7.84 7.71 29.36
CA ASN A 123 -8.30 7.22 28.06
C ASN A 123 -9.39 6.16 28.24
N VAL A 124 -10.34 6.11 27.30
CA VAL A 124 -11.41 5.12 27.31
C VAL A 124 -10.84 3.73 27.04
N ILE A 125 -11.05 2.78 27.96
CA ILE A 125 -10.57 1.40 27.85
C ILE A 125 -11.65 0.56 27.16
N LEU A 126 -11.43 0.23 25.89
CA LEU A 126 -12.42 -0.48 25.08
C LEU A 126 -12.11 -1.96 24.88
N ASP A 127 -10.87 -2.40 25.14
CA ASP A 127 -10.54 -3.83 25.08
C ASP A 127 -11.28 -4.60 26.18
N PRO A 128 -12.04 -5.66 25.83
CA PRO A 128 -12.82 -6.42 26.81
C PRO A 128 -12.01 -7.01 27.97
N ASN A 129 -10.75 -7.37 27.77
CA ASN A 129 -9.94 -7.98 28.82
C ASN A 129 -9.33 -6.89 29.71
N GLU A 130 -8.84 -5.79 29.13
CA GLU A 130 -8.36 -4.65 29.90
C GLU A 130 -9.48 -3.97 30.70
N PHE A 131 -10.68 -3.86 30.11
CA PHE A 131 -11.85 -3.31 30.79
C PHE A 131 -12.26 -4.18 31.99
N ASP A 132 -12.33 -5.50 31.81
CA ASP A 132 -12.63 -6.44 32.89
C ASP A 132 -11.57 -6.41 33.99
N LYS A 133 -10.28 -6.36 33.60
CA LYS A 133 -9.16 -6.20 34.53
C LYS A 133 -9.26 -4.91 35.35
N MET A 134 -9.54 -3.78 34.69
CA MET A 134 -9.71 -2.48 35.34
C MET A 134 -10.82 -2.52 36.40
N LEU A 135 -11.97 -3.15 36.09
CA LEU A 135 -13.07 -3.26 37.06
C LEU A 135 -12.68 -4.11 38.27
N LYS A 136 -12.06 -5.28 38.04
CA LYS A 136 -11.58 -6.21 39.07
C LYS A 136 -10.59 -5.56 40.04
N GLU A 137 -9.64 -4.81 39.51
CA GLU A 137 -8.59 -4.17 40.30
C GLU A 137 -9.11 -2.97 41.11
N THR A 138 -10.15 -2.29 40.62
CA THR A 138 -10.67 -1.09 41.28
C THR A 138 -11.74 -1.40 42.33
N ASP A 139 -12.61 -2.38 42.08
CA ASP A 139 -13.66 -2.78 43.03
C ASP A 139 -13.85 -4.32 43.01
N PRO A 140 -13.49 -5.02 44.10
CA PRO A 140 -13.66 -6.48 44.22
C PRO A 140 -15.10 -6.96 43.97
N ASN A 141 -16.12 -6.13 44.21
CA ASN A 141 -17.51 -6.47 43.96
C ASN A 141 -17.86 -6.61 42.47
N LEU A 142 -16.99 -6.10 41.58
CA LEU A 142 -17.12 -6.19 40.13
C LEU A 142 -16.35 -7.38 39.53
N THR A 143 -15.73 -8.23 40.35
CA THR A 143 -14.80 -9.28 39.88
C THR A 143 -15.40 -10.24 38.84
N ASN A 144 -16.70 -10.53 38.93
CA ASN A 144 -17.41 -11.38 37.97
C ASN A 144 -18.42 -10.61 37.09
N PHE A 145 -18.52 -9.29 37.26
CA PHE A 145 -19.57 -8.50 36.64
C PHE A 145 -19.54 -8.55 35.11
N PHE A 146 -18.38 -8.34 34.49
CA PHE A 146 -18.28 -8.35 33.03
C PHE A 146 -18.55 -9.75 32.44
N ALA A 147 -18.05 -10.80 33.10
CA ALA A 147 -18.30 -12.19 32.72
C ALA A 147 -19.80 -12.53 32.82
N ASP A 148 -20.47 -12.07 33.90
CA ASP A 148 -21.91 -12.22 34.10
C ASP A 148 -22.69 -11.50 32.98
N MET A 149 -22.33 -10.27 32.64
CA MET A 149 -22.96 -9.52 31.55
C MET A 149 -22.78 -10.22 30.19
N CYS A 150 -21.60 -10.79 29.93
CA CYS A 150 -21.36 -11.60 28.75
C CYS A 150 -22.23 -12.86 28.73
N ALA A 151 -22.38 -13.56 29.85
CA ALA A 151 -23.22 -14.75 29.94
C ALA A 151 -24.72 -14.44 29.76
N ILE A 152 -25.17 -13.24 30.16
CA ILE A 152 -26.54 -12.77 29.98
C ILE A 152 -26.83 -12.40 28.52
N LEU A 153 -25.92 -11.66 27.88
CA LEU A 153 -26.19 -11.03 26.58
C LEU A 153 -25.73 -11.86 25.37
N ILE A 154 -24.79 -12.79 25.54
CA ILE A 154 -24.23 -13.58 24.43
C ILE A 154 -24.92 -14.95 24.35
N PRO A 155 -25.63 -15.27 23.26
CA PRO A 155 -26.22 -16.60 23.05
C PRO A 155 -25.17 -17.71 22.99
N ARG A 156 -25.48 -18.87 23.58
CA ARG A 156 -24.53 -20.00 23.73
C ARG A 156 -24.09 -20.60 22.39
N ASP A 157 -24.97 -20.54 21.39
CA ASP A 157 -24.83 -21.08 20.03
C ASP A 157 -24.03 -20.19 19.07
N ARG A 158 -23.57 -19.00 19.50
CA ARG A 158 -22.73 -18.15 18.65
C ARG A 158 -21.35 -18.76 18.37
N SER A 159 -20.84 -18.50 17.16
CA SER A 159 -19.49 -18.86 16.75
C SER A 159 -18.42 -18.20 17.64
N PRO A 160 -17.22 -18.79 17.78
CA PRO A 160 -16.14 -18.19 18.56
C PRO A 160 -15.78 -16.76 18.13
N TYR A 161 -15.79 -16.49 16.82
CA TYR A 161 -15.57 -15.15 16.28
C TYR A 161 -16.65 -14.16 16.76
N ASN A 162 -17.92 -14.51 16.60
CA ASN A 162 -19.02 -13.64 17.02
C ASN A 162 -19.03 -13.40 18.53
N LYS A 163 -18.71 -14.43 19.33
CA LYS A 163 -18.55 -14.29 20.78
C LYS A 163 -17.47 -13.26 21.15
N LYS A 164 -16.35 -13.22 20.42
CA LYS A 164 -15.30 -12.20 20.61
C LYS A 164 -15.80 -10.79 20.26
N GLU A 165 -16.49 -10.64 19.13
CA GLU A 165 -17.06 -9.35 18.71
C GLU A 165 -18.16 -8.84 19.64
N ASP A 166 -19.01 -9.73 20.17
CA ASP A 166 -20.07 -9.32 21.08
C ASP A 166 -19.54 -8.84 22.42
N ARG A 167 -18.43 -9.40 22.91
CA ARG A 167 -17.75 -8.88 24.11
C ARG A 167 -17.37 -7.42 23.95
N LYS A 168 -16.91 -7.00 22.77
CA LYS A 168 -16.60 -5.57 22.47
C LYS A 168 -17.87 -4.70 22.54
N LYS A 169 -18.97 -5.18 21.96
CA LYS A 169 -20.27 -4.47 21.99
C LYS A 169 -20.79 -4.31 23.42
N ILE A 170 -20.58 -5.31 24.28
CA ILE A 170 -21.00 -5.25 25.69
C ILE A 170 -20.23 -4.16 26.43
N VAL A 171 -18.92 -4.00 26.20
CA VAL A 171 -18.16 -2.87 26.77
C VAL A 171 -18.78 -1.52 26.38
N ALA A 172 -19.12 -1.32 25.11
CA ALA A 172 -19.80 -0.10 24.66
C ALA A 172 -21.16 0.11 25.35
N ILE A 173 -21.97 -0.94 25.49
CA ILE A 173 -23.25 -0.88 26.20
C ILE A 173 -23.05 -0.47 27.67
N LEU A 174 -22.04 -1.04 28.34
CA LEU A 174 -21.73 -0.72 29.73
C LEU A 174 -21.31 0.75 29.90
N TYR A 175 -20.51 1.29 28.97
CA TYR A 175 -20.18 2.71 28.94
C TYR A 175 -21.42 3.60 28.75
N LEU A 176 -22.35 3.21 27.88
CA LEU A 176 -23.62 3.92 27.68
C LEU A 176 -24.51 3.86 28.93
N MET A 177 -24.64 2.70 29.57
CA MET A 177 -25.39 2.54 30.82
C MET A 177 -24.82 3.43 31.94
N ALA A 178 -23.50 3.48 32.07
CA ALA A 178 -22.83 4.37 33.02
C ALA A 178 -23.08 5.85 32.68
N GLY A 179 -23.00 6.20 31.39
CA GLY A 179 -23.24 7.55 30.88
C GLY A 179 -24.69 8.03 30.99
N ILE A 180 -25.67 7.14 31.09
CA ILE A 180 -27.07 7.48 31.41
C ILE A 180 -27.19 7.85 32.90
N ARG A 181 -26.47 7.15 33.78
CA ARG A 181 -26.51 7.41 35.23
C ARG A 181 -25.76 8.69 35.60
N ASN A 182 -24.66 8.99 34.91
CA ASN A 182 -23.92 10.23 35.07
C ASN A 182 -23.24 10.61 33.74
N GLN A 183 -23.60 11.78 33.22
CA GLN A 183 -23.13 12.26 31.91
C GLN A 183 -21.62 12.59 31.88
N HIS A 184 -20.96 12.69 33.04
CA HIS A 184 -19.54 13.07 33.18
C HIS A 184 -18.63 11.89 33.53
N VAL A 185 -19.10 10.66 33.32
CA VAL A 185 -18.38 9.44 33.74
C VAL A 185 -17.18 9.14 32.86
N ASN A 186 -17.26 9.40 31.55
CA ASN A 186 -16.21 9.08 30.59
C ASN A 186 -16.40 9.83 29.27
N ASN A 187 -15.39 9.76 28.40
CA ASN A 187 -15.38 10.39 27.08
C ASN A 187 -15.94 9.49 25.95
N PHE A 188 -16.53 8.32 26.24
CA PHE A 188 -17.00 7.39 25.20
C PHE A 188 -18.00 8.04 24.23
N LYS A 189 -18.99 8.77 24.75
CA LYS A 189 -19.98 9.48 23.92
C LYS A 189 -19.33 10.55 23.04
N LEU A 190 -18.27 11.19 23.53
CA LEU A 190 -17.49 12.18 22.78
C LEU A 190 -16.68 11.50 21.67
N GLU A 191 -15.98 10.41 21.95
CA GLU A 191 -15.24 9.60 20.96
C GLU A 191 -16.17 9.11 19.84
N LEU A 192 -17.35 8.59 20.19
CA LEU A 192 -18.38 8.20 19.23
C LEU A 192 -18.83 9.41 18.37
N ALA A 193 -19.13 10.55 18.99
CA ALA A 193 -19.56 11.75 18.28
C ALA A 193 -18.48 12.29 17.33
N LEU A 194 -17.21 12.28 17.75
CA LEU A 194 -16.06 12.67 16.93
C LEU A 194 -15.91 11.75 15.72
N TYR A 195 -16.06 10.43 15.93
CA TYR A 195 -16.03 9.46 14.86
C TYR A 195 -17.18 9.68 13.86
N LEU A 196 -18.41 9.86 14.34
CA LEU A 196 -19.58 10.12 13.50
C LEU A 196 -19.43 11.41 12.70
N ALA A 197 -19.01 12.50 13.35
CA ALA A 197 -18.75 13.78 12.70
C ALA A 197 -17.66 13.65 11.63
N GLY A 198 -16.57 12.95 11.94
CA GLY A 198 -15.51 12.64 10.97
C GLY A 198 -15.95 11.67 9.87
N SER A 199 -17.06 10.96 10.03
CA SER A 199 -17.61 10.06 8.99
C SER A 199 -18.67 10.75 8.11
N GLY A 200 -18.82 12.08 8.21
CA GLY A 200 -19.78 12.85 7.42
C GLY A 200 -21.23 12.81 7.91
N VAL A 201 -21.47 12.35 9.15
CA VAL A 201 -22.82 12.38 9.74
C VAL A 201 -23.25 13.82 10.00
N THR A 202 -24.50 14.17 9.64
CA THR A 202 -25.01 15.53 9.75
C THR A 202 -25.11 16.00 11.21
N CYS A 203 -25.05 17.32 11.42
CA CYS A 203 -25.21 17.93 12.74
C CYS A 203 -26.53 17.52 13.40
N ASP A 204 -27.61 17.46 12.63
CA ASP A 204 -28.94 17.06 13.10
C ASP A 204 -28.97 15.60 13.55
N ALA A 205 -28.33 14.70 12.79
CA ALA A 205 -28.23 13.29 13.18
C ALA A 205 -27.39 13.10 14.46
N ILE A 206 -26.28 13.85 14.60
CA ILE A 206 -25.48 13.84 15.84
C ILE A 206 -26.31 14.35 17.03
N ASN A 207 -27.04 15.45 16.85
CA ASN A 207 -27.89 16.01 17.90
C ASN A 207 -29.05 15.07 18.25
N ALA A 208 -29.66 14.39 17.27
CA ALA A 208 -30.69 13.38 17.53
C ALA A 208 -30.14 12.21 18.35
N LEU A 209 -28.94 11.71 18.03
CA LEU A 209 -28.26 10.67 18.81
C LEU A 209 -27.88 11.14 20.22
N SER A 210 -27.53 12.43 20.37
CA SER A 210 -27.33 13.05 21.68
C SER A 210 -28.62 13.06 22.50
N SER A 211 -29.74 13.46 21.90
CA SER A 211 -31.06 13.46 22.53
C SER A 211 -31.52 12.05 22.92
N ALA A 212 -31.13 11.03 22.14
CA ALA A 212 -31.34 9.62 22.47
C ALA A 212 -30.38 9.08 23.58
N GLY A 213 -29.47 9.92 24.09
CA GLY A 213 -28.52 9.55 25.14
C GLY A 213 -27.32 8.73 24.68
N VAL A 214 -27.14 8.54 23.37
CA VAL A 214 -26.09 7.70 22.76
C VAL A 214 -24.80 8.49 22.49
N SER A 215 -24.92 9.76 22.12
CA SER A 215 -23.82 10.63 21.69
C SER A 215 -23.75 11.92 22.54
N VAL A 216 -22.79 12.80 22.23
CA VAL A 216 -22.83 14.22 22.65
C VAL A 216 -23.35 15.11 21.52
N THR A 217 -23.72 16.35 21.83
CA THR A 217 -24.19 17.31 20.84
C THR A 217 -23.08 17.71 19.87
N HIS A 218 -23.48 18.15 18.66
CA HIS A 218 -22.55 18.69 17.69
C HIS A 218 -21.76 19.90 18.25
N GLN A 219 -22.40 20.74 19.07
CA GLN A 219 -21.73 21.87 19.71
C GLN A 219 -20.59 21.44 20.63
N THR A 220 -20.77 20.34 21.38
CA THR A 220 -19.71 19.77 22.22
C THR A 220 -18.55 19.27 21.37
N VAL A 221 -18.83 18.61 20.23
CA VAL A 221 -17.80 18.19 19.27
C VAL A 221 -17.03 19.40 18.73
N TYR A 222 -17.72 20.46 18.31
CA TYR A 222 -17.09 21.67 17.79
C TYR A 222 -16.20 22.35 18.84
N ASN A 223 -16.71 22.54 20.05
CA ASN A 223 -15.97 23.16 21.15
C ASN A 223 -14.72 22.34 21.53
N TYR A 224 -14.85 21.02 21.50
CA TYR A 224 -13.71 20.13 21.75
C TYR A 224 -12.65 20.24 20.65
N LYS A 225 -13.04 20.22 19.37
CA LYS A 225 -12.11 20.44 18.25
C LYS A 225 -11.38 21.78 18.37
N LYS A 226 -12.11 22.84 18.74
CA LYS A 226 -11.53 24.17 18.97
C LYS A 226 -10.50 24.14 20.10
N LYS A 227 -10.85 23.55 21.25
CA LYS A 227 -9.92 23.40 22.38
C LYS A 227 -8.63 22.67 21.97
N ILE A 228 -8.74 21.56 21.24
CA ILE A 228 -7.57 20.80 20.76
C ILE A 228 -6.71 21.64 19.80
N ALA A 229 -7.33 22.45 18.95
CA ALA A 229 -6.60 23.36 18.06
C ALA A 229 -5.87 24.45 18.85
N ASP A 230 -6.51 25.06 19.85
CA ASP A 230 -5.92 26.09 20.70
C ASP A 230 -4.73 25.53 21.53
N GLU A 231 -4.79 24.27 21.95
CA GLU A 231 -3.73 23.57 22.69
C GLU A 231 -2.63 22.99 21.78
N HIS A 232 -2.83 22.95 20.46
CA HIS A 232 -1.91 22.28 19.53
C HIS A 232 -0.50 22.90 19.54
N PRO A 233 -0.30 24.24 19.51
CA PRO A 233 1.04 24.83 19.56
C PRO A 233 1.83 24.45 20.81
N ILE A 234 1.16 24.31 21.96
CA ILE A 234 1.80 23.91 23.23
C ILE A 234 2.35 22.47 23.10
N ARG A 235 1.59 21.57 22.46
CA ARG A 235 2.01 20.19 22.22
C ARG A 235 3.20 20.11 21.26
N VAL A 236 3.21 20.93 20.21
CA VAL A 236 4.32 21.00 19.25
C VAL A 236 5.60 21.49 19.94
N LYS A 237 5.50 22.52 20.80
CA LYS A 237 6.63 23.01 21.62
C LYS A 237 7.18 21.91 22.51
N LYS A 238 6.31 21.27 23.31
CA LYS A 238 6.67 20.15 24.18
C LYS A 238 7.36 19.02 23.42
N TYR A 239 6.88 18.69 22.23
CA TYR A 239 7.48 17.66 21.39
C TYR A 239 8.92 17.99 21.00
N PHE A 240 9.20 19.22 20.55
CA PHE A 240 10.56 19.61 20.22
C PHE A 240 11.45 19.72 21.46
N ASP A 241 10.93 20.18 22.60
CA ASP A 241 11.67 20.21 23.87
C ASP A 241 12.10 18.80 24.32
N GLU A 242 11.20 17.83 24.23
CA GLU A 242 11.47 16.42 24.55
C GLU A 242 12.46 15.76 23.56
N ASN A 243 12.55 16.29 22.34
CA ASN A 243 13.36 15.73 21.26
C ASN A 243 14.54 16.61 20.83
N LYS A 244 14.91 17.64 21.62
CA LYS A 244 15.96 18.61 21.26
C LYS A 244 17.35 17.98 21.01
N ASN A 245 17.60 16.83 21.63
CA ASN A 245 18.85 16.06 21.48
C ASN A 245 18.73 14.95 20.43
N ASN A 246 17.66 14.92 19.64
CA ASN A 246 17.46 13.95 18.58
C ASN A 246 17.45 14.66 17.23
N LEU A 247 17.90 13.97 16.18
CA LEU A 247 17.67 14.39 14.80
C LEU A 247 16.17 14.40 14.50
N CYS A 248 15.65 15.54 14.06
CA CYS A 248 14.27 15.69 13.61
C CYS A 248 14.22 15.78 12.09
N ILE A 249 13.45 14.90 11.46
CA ILE A 249 13.19 14.88 10.02
C ILE A 249 11.83 15.53 9.78
N TYR A 250 11.73 16.33 8.73
CA TYR A 250 10.51 17.03 8.36
C TYR A 250 10.00 16.59 6.99
N ASN A 251 8.69 16.67 6.82
CA ASN A 251 8.01 16.55 5.54
C ASN A 251 7.21 17.83 5.33
N LEU A 252 7.30 18.40 4.13
CA LEU A 252 6.51 19.55 3.73
C LEU A 252 5.89 19.29 2.37
N ASP A 253 4.57 19.23 2.34
CA ASP A 253 3.83 18.84 1.13
C ASP A 253 2.48 19.54 0.99
N ASP A 254 1.95 19.55 -0.23
CA ASP A 254 0.68 20.20 -0.55
C ASP A 254 -0.51 19.27 -0.32
N TYR A 255 -1.58 19.85 0.24
CA TYR A 255 -2.85 19.20 0.44
C TYR A 255 -3.90 19.94 -0.37
N HIS A 256 -4.59 19.18 -1.20
CA HIS A 256 -5.72 19.64 -1.98
C HIS A 256 -7.00 19.06 -1.40
N ASN A 257 -7.98 19.92 -1.07
CA ASN A 257 -9.32 19.48 -0.64
C ASN A 257 -10.18 19.00 -1.82
N ILE A 258 -9.62 18.13 -2.66
CA ILE A 258 -10.33 17.48 -3.76
C ILE A 258 -10.66 16.08 -3.27
N HIS A 259 -11.96 15.82 -3.09
CA HIS A 259 -12.47 14.48 -2.84
C HIS A 259 -12.77 13.85 -4.19
N GLU A 260 -12.37 12.60 -4.41
CA GLU A 260 -12.78 11.85 -5.60
C GLU A 260 -14.30 11.69 -5.60
N ASN A 261 -14.97 12.59 -6.31
CA ASN A 261 -16.29 12.45 -6.92
C ASN A 261 -16.47 13.60 -7.92
N ARG A 262 -15.95 13.44 -9.15
CA ARG A 262 -16.19 14.39 -10.23
C ARG A 262 -17.40 13.94 -11.06
N ARG A 263 -18.59 14.22 -10.54
CA ARG A 263 -19.73 14.58 -11.38
C ARG A 263 -20.25 15.94 -10.90
N PRO A 264 -20.14 17.01 -11.70
CA PRO A 264 -20.72 18.30 -11.34
C PRO A 264 -22.24 18.16 -11.35
N ASP A 265 -22.85 18.29 -10.18
CA ASP A 265 -24.30 18.39 -9.97
C ASP A 265 -24.73 19.86 -9.74
N CYS A 266 -23.78 20.79 -9.72
CA CYS A 266 -24.03 22.22 -9.50
C CYS A 266 -23.17 23.12 -10.40
N THR A 267 -23.73 24.26 -10.80
CA THR A 267 -23.11 25.30 -11.65
C THR A 267 -22.15 26.24 -10.91
N SER A 268 -21.88 25.98 -9.63
CA SER A 268 -20.91 26.74 -8.84
C SER A 268 -19.52 26.10 -8.91
N LEU A 269 -18.53 26.84 -9.44
CA LEU A 269 -17.11 26.46 -9.35
C LEU A 269 -16.71 26.39 -7.86
N SER A 270 -16.58 25.19 -7.30
CA SER A 270 -15.94 25.01 -5.99
C SER A 270 -14.45 25.27 -6.16
N SER A 271 -13.91 26.39 -5.66
CA SER A 271 -12.46 26.58 -5.56
C SER A 271 -11.93 25.58 -4.53
N ALA A 272 -11.08 24.64 -4.97
CA ALA A 272 -10.41 23.72 -4.05
C ALA A 272 -9.56 24.51 -3.04
N VAL A 273 -9.57 24.10 -1.78
CA VAL A 273 -8.69 24.67 -0.76
C VAL A 273 -7.30 24.04 -0.91
N HIS A 274 -6.26 24.88 -0.95
CA HIS A 274 -4.86 24.45 -1.05
C HIS A 274 -4.13 24.76 0.25
N LEU A 275 -3.58 23.74 0.90
CA LEU A 275 -2.89 23.86 2.18
C LEU A 275 -1.49 23.28 2.08
N ALA A 276 -0.50 23.88 2.73
CA ALA A 276 0.77 23.23 3.05
C ALA A 276 0.63 22.48 4.38
N THR A 277 1.07 21.23 4.42
CA THR A 277 1.10 20.39 5.62
C THR A 277 2.55 20.11 6.00
N CYS A 278 2.91 20.37 7.26
CA CYS A 278 4.23 20.06 7.80
C CYS A 278 4.14 18.99 8.88
N VAL A 279 4.83 17.87 8.69
CA VAL A 279 4.98 16.79 9.70
C VAL A 279 6.45 16.69 10.09
N ALA A 280 6.72 16.50 11.39
CA ALA A 280 8.06 16.24 11.91
C ALA A 280 8.11 14.85 12.56
N LYS A 281 9.27 14.20 12.49
CA LYS A 281 9.54 12.93 13.17
C LYS A 281 10.94 12.94 13.75
N SER A 282 11.04 12.74 15.06
CA SER A 282 12.31 12.55 15.74
C SER A 282 12.82 11.13 15.54
N VAL A 283 14.14 11.02 15.37
CA VAL A 283 14.85 9.76 15.27
C VAL A 283 15.43 9.43 16.64
N GLU A 284 14.79 8.51 17.36
CA GLU A 284 15.24 8.08 18.68
C GLU A 284 16.71 7.65 18.66
N LYS A 285 17.52 8.16 19.60
CA LYS A 285 18.95 7.80 19.76
C LYS A 285 19.81 8.14 18.54
N SER A 286 19.42 9.15 17.76
CA SER A 286 20.26 9.74 16.73
C SER A 286 20.54 11.19 17.09
N ASP A 287 21.80 11.54 17.25
CA ASP A 287 22.19 12.91 17.59
C ASP A 287 21.81 13.90 16.48
N PRO A 288 21.56 15.19 16.80
CA PRO A 288 21.39 16.24 15.81
C PRO A 288 22.63 16.34 14.92
N VAL A 289 22.40 16.58 13.63
CA VAL A 289 23.49 16.73 12.66
C VAL A 289 23.89 18.20 12.59
N PRO A 290 25.16 18.57 12.77
CA PRO A 290 25.57 19.96 12.69
C PRO A 290 25.54 20.47 11.24
N ILE A 291 25.28 21.77 11.04
CA ILE A 291 25.37 22.45 9.73
C ILE A 291 26.82 22.54 9.28
N MET A 292 27.74 22.76 10.22
CA MET A 292 29.18 22.87 9.99
C MET A 292 29.90 21.73 10.72
N PHE A 293 30.66 20.92 9.98
CA PHE A 293 31.49 19.86 10.54
C PHE A 293 32.91 19.98 9.97
N ASN A 294 33.93 20.03 10.83
CA ASN A 294 35.33 20.25 10.43
C ASN A 294 35.52 21.46 9.49
N ASN A 295 34.86 22.58 9.80
CA ASN A 295 34.82 23.81 8.99
C ASN A 295 34.26 23.63 7.57
N LYS A 296 33.57 22.53 7.29
CA LYS A 296 32.88 22.29 6.02
C LYS A 296 31.37 22.29 6.25
N SER A 297 30.65 23.00 5.38
CA SER A 297 29.19 23.07 5.43
C SER A 297 28.58 21.78 4.92
N VAL A 298 27.43 21.41 5.49
CA VAL A 298 26.51 20.41 4.94
C VAL A 298 26.06 20.79 3.53
N HIS A 299 25.97 22.08 3.22
CA HIS A 299 25.62 22.56 1.88
C HIS A 299 26.81 22.47 0.96
N ASN A 300 26.64 21.80 -0.17
CA ASN A 300 27.64 21.77 -1.22
C ASN A 300 27.82 23.20 -1.80
N PRO A 301 29.04 23.77 -1.84
CA PRO A 301 29.28 25.09 -2.42
C PRO A 301 28.84 25.23 -3.89
N ASN A 302 28.84 24.12 -4.63
CA ASN A 302 28.37 24.07 -6.02
C ASN A 302 26.84 23.85 -6.12
N ASN A 303 26.14 23.75 -4.99
CA ASN A 303 24.76 23.27 -4.84
C ASN A 303 24.58 21.82 -5.35
N ILE A 304 24.72 21.59 -6.66
CA ILE A 304 24.77 20.26 -7.28
C ILE A 304 26.05 20.15 -8.10
N ASP A 305 26.88 19.14 -7.79
CA ASP A 305 28.19 18.95 -8.41
C ASP A 305 28.19 17.80 -9.43
N ALA A 306 28.12 18.17 -10.71
CA ALA A 306 28.17 17.22 -11.83
C ALA A 306 29.48 16.42 -11.87
N SER A 307 30.59 16.99 -11.40
CA SER A 307 31.90 16.33 -11.43
C SER A 307 31.94 15.17 -10.44
N ILE A 308 31.48 15.39 -9.21
CA ILE A 308 31.44 14.35 -8.17
C ILE A 308 30.50 13.20 -8.60
N VAL A 309 29.33 13.52 -9.16
CA VAL A 309 28.40 12.50 -9.67
C VAL A 309 29.01 11.72 -10.84
N CYS A 310 29.71 12.40 -11.76
CA CYS A 310 30.42 11.73 -12.87
C CYS A 310 31.56 10.84 -12.38
N GLU A 311 32.32 11.27 -11.37
CA GLU A 311 33.39 10.47 -10.77
C GLU A 311 32.83 9.16 -10.19
N LYS A 312 31.74 9.26 -9.42
CA LYS A 312 31.06 8.10 -8.84
C LYS A 312 30.45 7.19 -9.90
N LEU A 313 29.87 7.74 -10.97
CA LEU A 313 29.42 6.97 -12.12
C LEU A 313 30.58 6.13 -12.70
N ILE A 314 31.73 6.75 -13.00
CA ILE A 314 32.86 6.09 -13.68
C ILE A 314 33.49 5.01 -12.78
N ASN A 315 33.66 5.32 -11.49
CA ASN A 315 34.48 4.53 -10.58
C ASN A 315 33.67 3.48 -9.79
N GLN A 316 32.36 3.68 -9.59
CA GLN A 316 31.56 2.82 -8.72
C GLN A 316 30.33 2.22 -9.43
N TYR A 317 29.58 2.99 -10.22
CA TYR A 317 28.24 2.55 -10.66
C TYR A 317 28.13 2.10 -12.11
N GLN A 318 29.06 2.46 -13.00
CA GLN A 318 28.93 2.21 -14.44
C GLN A 318 28.71 0.72 -14.76
N TYR A 319 29.46 -0.18 -14.13
CA TYR A 319 29.33 -1.62 -14.41
C TYR A 319 27.96 -2.17 -13.99
N CYS A 320 27.33 -1.57 -12.97
CA CYS A 320 26.00 -1.99 -12.51
C CYS A 320 24.97 -1.81 -13.63
N PHE A 321 25.06 -0.73 -14.41
CA PHE A 321 24.11 -0.40 -15.47
C PHE A 321 24.33 -1.19 -16.77
N ASP A 322 25.41 -1.94 -16.88
CA ASP A 322 25.66 -2.87 -17.99
C ASP A 322 24.91 -4.21 -17.77
N LEU A 323 24.51 -4.50 -16.52
CA LEU A 323 23.71 -5.66 -16.12
C LEU A 323 22.24 -5.28 -15.90
N SER A 324 21.34 -6.25 -16.13
CA SER A 324 19.95 -6.12 -15.72
C SER A 324 19.83 -6.01 -14.20
N TYR A 325 18.80 -5.33 -13.72
CA TYR A 325 18.54 -5.19 -12.28
C TYR A 325 18.48 -6.57 -11.60
N SER A 326 17.75 -7.54 -12.14
CA SER A 326 17.66 -8.88 -11.55
C SER A 326 19.02 -9.58 -11.44
N ARG A 327 19.89 -9.43 -12.46
CA ARG A 327 21.26 -9.99 -12.40
C ARG A 327 22.11 -9.27 -11.36
N ARG A 328 21.94 -7.96 -11.22
CA ARG A 328 22.66 -7.15 -10.24
C ARG A 328 22.21 -7.47 -8.81
N MET A 329 20.91 -7.65 -8.61
CA MET A 329 20.29 -8.05 -7.34
C MET A 329 20.82 -9.40 -6.86
N ALA A 330 20.99 -10.37 -7.77
CA ALA A 330 21.56 -11.68 -7.44
C ALA A 330 23.03 -11.62 -6.97
N GLN A 331 23.73 -10.49 -7.16
CA GLN A 331 25.10 -10.27 -6.68
C GLN A 331 25.16 -9.52 -5.35
N TRP A 332 24.02 -9.10 -4.79
CA TRP A 332 24.00 -8.42 -3.50
C TRP A 332 24.14 -9.43 -2.36
N ASN A 333 25.08 -9.19 -1.46
CA ASN A 333 25.23 -9.95 -0.22
C ASN A 333 24.26 -9.42 0.85
N SER A 334 22.96 -9.32 0.52
CA SER A 334 21.95 -8.73 1.39
C SER A 334 20.84 -9.72 1.69
N SER A 335 20.59 -9.96 2.97
CA SER A 335 19.33 -10.57 3.43
C SER A 335 18.32 -9.44 3.60
N PHE A 336 17.29 -9.41 2.76
CA PHE A 336 16.20 -8.46 2.93
C PHE A 336 15.17 -9.00 3.92
N SER A 337 14.51 -8.08 4.64
CA SER A 337 13.36 -8.43 5.45
C SER A 337 12.28 -9.11 4.60
N ASN A 338 11.67 -10.17 5.14
CA ASN A 338 10.58 -10.86 4.46
C ASN A 338 9.29 -10.05 4.62
N PHE A 339 9.01 -9.15 3.67
CA PHE A 339 7.78 -8.39 3.63
C PHE A 339 6.66 -9.25 3.03
N ASP A 340 5.46 -9.15 3.59
CA ASP A 340 4.30 -9.84 3.02
C ASP A 340 3.95 -9.26 1.64
N ARG A 341 3.60 -10.13 0.68
CA ARG A 341 3.32 -9.72 -0.71
C ARG A 341 2.13 -8.76 -0.81
N ILE A 342 1.08 -8.98 -0.01
CA ILE A 342 -0.08 -8.08 0.03
C ILE A 342 0.33 -6.75 0.67
N GLU A 343 1.18 -6.78 1.69
CA GLU A 343 1.73 -5.58 2.29
C GLU A 343 2.50 -4.73 1.27
N GLN A 344 3.35 -5.34 0.43
CA GLN A 344 4.08 -4.67 -0.65
C GLN A 344 3.15 -4.06 -1.71
N LEU A 345 2.08 -4.78 -2.09
CA LEU A 345 1.06 -4.24 -3.01
C LEU A 345 0.31 -3.06 -2.41
N SER A 346 0.19 -3.01 -1.08
CA SER A 346 -0.60 -2.02 -0.37
C SER A 346 0.14 -0.71 -0.04
N ILE A 347 1.40 -0.51 -0.45
CA ILE A 347 2.25 0.63 -0.01
C ILE A 347 1.69 2.02 -0.31
N HIS A 348 0.98 2.18 -1.43
CA HIS A 348 0.30 3.43 -1.80
C HIS A 348 -1.18 3.44 -1.41
N PHE A 349 -1.61 2.48 -0.58
CA PHE A 349 -2.90 2.58 0.09
C PHE A 349 -2.69 3.25 1.44
N TYR A 350 -3.40 4.36 1.62
CA TYR A 350 -3.31 5.16 2.84
C TYR A 350 -4.56 5.05 3.73
N ASP A 351 -5.63 4.37 3.28
CA ASP A 351 -6.82 4.06 4.09
C ASP A 351 -6.54 3.23 5.36
N ASN A 352 -6.55 3.87 6.53
CA ASN A 352 -6.25 3.22 7.82
C ASN A 352 -7.08 1.98 8.15
N ALA A 353 -8.15 1.68 7.41
CA ALA A 353 -8.92 0.46 7.57
C ALA A 353 -8.21 -0.82 7.07
N ILE A 354 -7.12 -0.75 6.28
CA ILE A 354 -6.47 -1.96 5.74
C ILE A 354 -5.77 -2.77 6.85
N GLU A 355 -6.18 -4.02 7.04
CA GLU A 355 -5.74 -4.93 8.14
C GLU A 355 -4.24 -5.29 8.07
N GLU A 356 -3.67 -5.32 6.86
CA GLU A 356 -2.30 -5.78 6.56
C GLU A 356 -1.18 -4.78 6.98
N ARG A 357 -1.49 -3.74 7.77
CA ARG A 357 -0.60 -2.58 8.05
C ARG A 357 0.12 -2.64 9.40
N LYS A 358 0.99 -3.64 9.62
CA LYS A 358 1.31 -4.09 10.98
C LYS A 358 2.13 -3.17 11.92
N GLU A 359 3.15 -2.41 11.52
CA GLU A 359 3.85 -1.50 12.47
C GLU A 359 4.46 -0.25 11.82
N GLU A 360 5.06 -0.36 10.63
CA GLU A 360 5.76 0.76 9.96
C GLU A 360 4.86 1.92 9.52
N ARG A 361 3.54 1.73 9.49
CA ARG A 361 2.57 2.77 9.11
C ARG A 361 1.92 3.46 10.31
N LYS A 362 2.27 3.06 11.53
CA LYS A 362 1.81 3.77 12.72
C LYS A 362 2.48 5.14 12.73
N MET A 363 1.70 6.21 12.86
CA MET A 363 2.18 7.60 13.02
C MET A 363 2.91 7.82 14.37
N LYS A 364 3.57 6.79 14.91
CA LYS A 364 4.22 6.78 16.21
C LYS A 364 5.47 7.66 16.12
N GLY A 365 5.59 8.60 17.06
CA GLY A 365 6.71 9.54 17.09
C GLY A 365 6.67 10.64 16.02
N ALA A 366 5.74 10.58 15.06
CA ALA A 366 5.48 11.69 14.15
C ALA A 366 4.61 12.75 14.85
N MET A 367 4.80 14.03 14.52
CA MET A 367 4.06 15.19 15.02
C MET A 367 3.63 16.05 13.83
N LEU A 368 2.34 16.34 13.70
CA LEU A 368 1.88 17.41 12.82
C LEU A 368 2.33 18.74 13.42
N VAL A 369 3.22 19.45 12.72
CA VAL A 369 3.76 20.75 13.19
C VAL A 369 2.77 21.86 12.85
N GLY A 370 2.13 21.76 11.68
CA GLY A 370 1.11 22.71 11.25
C GLY A 370 0.51 22.39 9.90
N VAL A 371 -0.65 23.00 9.66
CA VAL A 371 -1.33 23.03 8.36
C VAL A 371 -1.67 24.50 8.10
N LYS A 372 -1.36 25.02 6.92
CA LYS A 372 -1.57 26.44 6.59
C LYS A 372 -2.03 26.57 5.15
N GLU A 373 -2.94 27.49 4.88
CA GLU A 373 -3.36 27.79 3.51
C GLU A 373 -2.18 28.33 2.71
N GLN A 374 -1.76 27.55 1.70
CA GLN A 374 -0.58 27.82 0.89
C GLN A 374 -0.54 26.85 -0.31
N GLN A 375 -0.22 27.39 -1.48
CA GLN A 375 -0.18 26.67 -2.76
C GLN A 375 1.11 25.87 -3.02
N LEU A 376 2.24 26.23 -2.41
CA LEU A 376 3.56 25.65 -2.69
C LEU A 376 3.99 25.70 -4.17
N HIS A 377 3.62 26.74 -4.91
CA HIS A 377 3.95 26.88 -6.34
C HIS A 377 5.16 27.79 -6.62
N SER A 378 5.66 28.50 -5.61
CA SER A 378 6.79 29.43 -5.75
C SER A 378 7.78 29.33 -4.58
N MET A 379 8.96 29.93 -4.74
CA MET A 379 9.94 30.05 -3.65
C MET A 379 9.35 30.75 -2.42
N GLN A 380 8.57 31.83 -2.62
CA GLN A 380 7.95 32.56 -1.52
C GLN A 380 6.89 31.72 -0.79
N ASP A 381 6.14 30.90 -1.53
CA ASP A 381 5.17 29.97 -0.93
C ASP A 381 5.87 28.94 -0.03
N TYR A 382 7.01 28.40 -0.47
CA TYR A 382 7.80 27.49 0.36
C TYR A 382 8.37 28.20 1.58
N LEU A 383 8.90 29.42 1.46
CA LEU A 383 9.36 30.20 2.62
C LEU A 383 8.24 30.46 3.63
N ASN A 384 7.05 30.84 3.14
CA ASN A 384 5.87 31.07 3.97
C ASN A 384 5.38 29.81 4.69
N ALA A 385 5.57 28.64 4.07
CA ALA A 385 5.25 27.34 4.65
C ALA A 385 6.33 26.87 5.64
N LEU A 386 7.61 27.11 5.36
CA LEU A 386 8.72 26.80 6.26
C LEU A 386 8.67 27.61 7.56
N ASN A 387 8.00 28.77 7.56
CA ASN A 387 7.73 29.52 8.79
C ASN A 387 6.96 28.68 9.83
N ILE A 388 6.17 27.66 9.41
CA ILE A 388 5.56 26.70 10.34
C ILE A 388 6.62 26.05 11.24
N VAL A 389 7.83 25.79 10.74
CA VAL A 389 8.94 25.22 11.50
C VAL A 389 9.79 26.32 12.14
N PHE A 390 10.12 27.38 11.41
CA PHE A 390 11.01 28.44 11.90
C PHE A 390 10.43 29.22 13.08
N ASP A 391 9.11 29.42 13.13
CA ASP A 391 8.48 30.15 14.23
C ASP A 391 8.62 29.41 15.57
N TYR A 392 8.57 28.07 15.58
CA TYR A 392 8.88 27.29 16.78
C TYR A 392 10.37 27.34 17.13
N ASN A 393 11.25 27.37 16.12
CA ASN A 393 12.69 27.45 16.36
C ASN A 393 13.10 28.75 17.09
N LYS A 394 12.44 29.88 16.81
CA LYS A 394 12.75 31.17 17.47
C LYS A 394 12.66 31.11 18.99
N GLU A 395 11.80 30.25 19.53
CA GLU A 395 11.63 30.07 20.98
C GLU A 395 12.49 28.91 21.52
N ILE A 396 12.61 27.80 20.79
CA ILE A 396 13.20 26.54 21.28
C ILE A 396 14.69 26.43 20.94
N GLY A 397 15.14 27.02 19.83
CA GLY A 397 16.52 26.96 19.34
C GLY A 397 16.99 25.57 18.91
N HIS A 398 16.08 24.65 18.57
CA HIS A 398 16.45 23.26 18.25
C HIS A 398 17.20 23.10 16.92
N LEU A 399 17.08 24.08 16.01
CA LEU A 399 17.80 24.15 14.73
C LEU A 399 19.08 24.99 14.80
N ASP A 400 19.42 25.54 15.96
CA ASP A 400 20.56 26.46 16.11
C ASP A 400 21.87 25.70 15.91
N GLY A 401 22.47 25.87 14.73
CA GLY A 401 23.67 25.14 14.31
C GLY A 401 23.40 23.71 13.83
N ASN A 402 22.15 23.27 13.78
CA ASN A 402 21.74 21.91 13.42
C ASN A 402 20.94 21.87 12.10
N VAL A 403 21.04 20.75 11.41
CA VAL A 403 20.35 20.47 10.15
C VAL A 403 18.90 20.09 10.40
N ALA A 404 18.00 20.62 9.56
CA ALA A 404 16.61 20.23 9.39
C ALA A 404 16.44 19.55 8.02
N PRO A 405 16.56 18.21 7.94
CA PRO A 405 16.30 17.49 6.71
C PRO A 405 14.81 17.58 6.35
N ILE A 406 14.49 18.03 5.15
CA ILE A 406 13.12 18.10 4.63
C ILE A 406 12.98 17.14 3.47
N VAL A 407 12.22 16.06 3.68
CA VAL A 407 11.85 15.14 2.61
C VAL A 407 10.70 15.77 1.83
N ALA A 408 10.96 16.11 0.57
CA ALA A 408 10.00 16.78 -0.31
C ALA A 408 10.17 16.31 -1.76
N ASP A 409 9.07 16.17 -2.49
CA ASP A 409 9.10 15.95 -3.94
C ASP A 409 9.41 17.28 -4.69
N TRP A 410 9.37 17.24 -6.02
CA TRP A 410 9.32 18.41 -6.86
C TRP A 410 7.96 19.14 -6.69
N PRO A 411 7.93 20.48 -6.54
CA PRO A 411 9.02 21.43 -6.73
C PRO A 411 9.81 21.78 -5.46
N GLY A 412 9.55 21.15 -4.31
CA GLY A 412 10.25 21.41 -3.04
C GLY A 412 11.77 21.24 -3.12
N GLN A 413 12.25 20.23 -3.86
CA GLN A 413 13.68 20.08 -4.19
C GLN A 413 14.30 21.31 -4.84
N ARG A 414 13.53 22.03 -5.67
CA ARG A 414 13.98 23.22 -6.39
C ARG A 414 13.85 24.46 -5.54
N TYR A 415 12.65 24.76 -5.03
CA TYR A 415 12.37 26.04 -4.39
C TYR A 415 13.12 26.25 -3.08
N ILE A 416 13.34 25.18 -2.30
CA ILE A 416 14.18 25.25 -1.10
C ILE A 416 15.65 25.56 -1.47
N ARG A 417 16.18 24.89 -2.50
CA ARG A 417 17.55 25.17 -3.01
C ARG A 417 17.67 26.55 -3.62
N GLN A 418 16.59 27.05 -4.22
CA GLN A 418 16.53 28.41 -4.76
C GLN A 418 16.66 29.42 -3.61
N ALA A 419 15.89 29.26 -2.54
CA ALA A 419 15.97 30.10 -1.36
C ALA A 419 17.39 30.09 -0.74
N LEU A 420 18.00 28.92 -0.58
CA LEU A 420 19.39 28.79 -0.12
C LEU A 420 20.38 29.53 -1.04
N THR A 421 20.20 29.42 -2.35
CA THR A 421 21.07 30.08 -3.34
C THR A 421 20.95 31.60 -3.27
N HIS A 422 19.73 32.12 -3.10
CA HIS A 422 19.48 33.57 -2.98
C HIS A 422 20.02 34.11 -1.65
N PHE A 423 19.83 33.38 -0.55
CA PHE A 423 20.38 33.70 0.77
C PHE A 423 21.91 33.91 0.71
N HIS A 424 22.65 32.98 0.10
CA HIS A 424 24.10 33.07 -0.02
C HIS A 424 24.61 34.14 -1.00
N LYS A 425 23.83 34.48 -2.05
CA LYS A 425 24.28 35.40 -3.10
C LYS A 425 23.95 36.86 -2.84
N LYS A 426 22.78 37.16 -2.28
CA LYS A 426 22.24 38.52 -2.28
C LYS A 426 22.13 39.17 -0.90
N ASN A 427 22.41 38.46 0.20
CA ASN A 427 22.12 38.92 1.57
C ASN A 427 20.70 39.52 1.64
N GLU A 428 19.72 38.87 1.01
CA GLU A 428 18.34 39.35 0.99
C GLU A 428 17.76 39.24 2.41
N ASN A 429 17.52 40.38 3.05
CA ASN A 429 16.92 40.47 4.39
C ASN A 429 15.50 39.83 4.48
N SER A 430 14.88 39.50 3.34
CA SER A 430 13.56 38.85 3.26
C SER A 430 13.60 37.34 3.50
N ILE A 431 14.77 36.69 3.42
CA ILE A 431 14.89 35.24 3.61
C ILE A 431 15.27 34.97 5.09
N PRO A 432 14.50 34.12 5.81
CA PRO A 432 14.82 33.74 7.19
C PRO A 432 16.21 33.12 7.31
N LYS A 433 16.97 33.47 8.35
CA LYS A 433 18.33 32.96 8.56
C LYS A 433 18.34 31.45 8.78
N GLU A 434 17.26 30.92 9.36
CA GLU A 434 17.00 29.51 9.62
C GLU A 434 17.00 28.66 8.35
N ILE A 435 16.90 29.27 7.16
CA ILE A 435 16.99 28.54 5.89
C ILE A 435 18.30 27.74 5.77
N VAL A 436 19.40 28.20 6.39
CA VAL A 436 20.70 27.48 6.33
C VAL A 436 20.66 26.13 7.05
N SER A 437 19.70 25.92 7.96
CA SER A 437 19.49 24.62 8.60
C SER A 437 18.83 23.63 7.63
N VAL A 438 18.07 24.10 6.64
CA VAL A 438 17.20 23.24 5.81
C VAL A 438 17.99 22.50 4.73
N VAL A 439 17.88 21.17 4.71
CA VAL A 439 18.45 20.31 3.64
C VAL A 439 17.34 19.54 2.94
N PRO A 440 17.01 19.85 1.66
CA PRO A 440 15.98 19.13 0.93
C PRO A 440 16.48 17.74 0.48
N LEU A 441 15.70 16.71 0.78
CA LEU A 441 15.97 15.30 0.50
C LEU A 441 14.86 14.69 -0.36
N LEU A 442 15.27 13.79 -1.27
CA LEU A 442 14.38 13.16 -2.24
C LEU A 442 13.32 12.29 -1.54
N GLY A 443 12.05 12.50 -1.86
CA GLY A 443 10.92 11.68 -1.38
C GLY A 443 10.96 10.24 -1.92
N PRO A 444 11.30 9.22 -1.11
CA PRO A 444 11.45 7.85 -1.58
C PRO A 444 10.13 7.23 -2.06
N LEU A 445 9.00 7.57 -1.42
CA LEU A 445 7.68 7.08 -1.82
C LEU A 445 7.24 7.71 -3.14
N HIS A 446 7.46 9.02 -3.30
CA HIS A 446 7.19 9.73 -4.55
C HIS A 446 8.03 9.22 -5.72
N VAL A 447 9.32 8.92 -5.51
CA VAL A 447 10.17 8.27 -6.53
C VAL A 447 9.57 6.95 -6.98
N ALA A 448 9.13 6.11 -6.05
CA ALA A 448 8.52 4.82 -6.37
C ALA A 448 7.23 4.99 -7.17
N LEU A 449 6.32 5.86 -6.73
CA LEU A 449 5.05 6.12 -7.40
C LEU A 449 5.26 6.65 -8.83
N ASN A 450 6.03 7.74 -8.96
CA ASN A 450 6.31 8.36 -10.24
C ASN A 450 7.00 7.39 -11.20
N THR A 451 7.97 6.59 -10.72
CA THR A 451 8.66 5.62 -11.58
C THR A 451 7.66 4.60 -12.13
N LYS A 452 6.81 4.01 -11.29
CA LYS A 452 5.82 3.00 -11.72
C LYS A 452 4.80 3.55 -12.71
N GLU A 453 4.30 4.76 -12.48
CA GLU A 453 3.39 5.43 -13.41
C GLU A 453 4.06 5.68 -14.78
N GLN A 454 5.32 6.09 -14.79
CA GLN A 454 6.06 6.28 -16.04
C GLN A 454 6.29 4.95 -16.77
N VAL A 455 6.57 3.86 -16.05
CA VAL A 455 6.65 2.52 -16.65
C VAL A 455 5.34 2.15 -17.34
N MET A 456 4.20 2.35 -16.65
CA MET A 456 2.88 2.10 -17.23
C MET A 456 2.61 2.96 -18.47
N LYS A 457 2.96 4.25 -18.45
CA LYS A 457 2.78 5.17 -19.59
C LYS A 457 3.62 4.75 -20.81
N ILE A 458 4.89 4.42 -20.61
CA ILE A 458 5.85 4.14 -21.69
C ILE A 458 5.66 2.75 -22.29
N TYR A 459 5.23 1.79 -21.47
CA TYR A 459 4.99 0.41 -21.89
C TYR A 459 3.49 0.09 -21.90
N TYR A 460 2.63 1.10 -22.05
CA TYR A 460 1.19 0.94 -22.09
C TYR A 460 0.73 -0.14 -23.10
N PRO A 461 1.26 -0.23 -24.34
CA PRO A 461 0.86 -1.28 -25.27
C PRO A 461 1.13 -2.71 -24.76
N PHE A 462 2.18 -2.91 -23.97
CA PHE A 462 2.46 -4.19 -23.34
C PHE A 462 1.47 -4.48 -22.20
N PHE A 463 1.27 -3.50 -21.31
CA PHE A 463 0.39 -3.68 -20.14
C PHE A 463 -1.09 -3.77 -20.50
N GLU A 464 -1.53 -3.10 -21.55
CA GLU A 464 -2.89 -3.22 -22.09
C GLU A 464 -3.16 -4.66 -22.56
N LYS A 465 -2.22 -5.24 -23.31
CA LYS A 465 -2.32 -6.65 -23.75
C LYS A 465 -2.31 -7.62 -22.57
N LEU A 466 -1.41 -7.41 -21.61
CA LEU A 466 -1.34 -8.21 -20.38
C LEU A 466 -2.68 -8.13 -19.63
N PHE A 467 -3.21 -6.92 -19.47
CA PHE A 467 -4.45 -6.67 -18.77
C PHE A 467 -5.65 -7.37 -19.44
N HIS A 468 -5.82 -7.21 -20.75
CA HIS A 468 -6.90 -7.85 -21.49
C HIS A 468 -6.80 -9.38 -21.44
N PHE A 469 -5.59 -9.94 -21.49
CA PHE A 469 -5.40 -11.38 -21.37
C PHE A 469 -5.79 -11.90 -19.98
N VAL A 470 -5.39 -11.21 -18.92
CA VAL A 470 -5.57 -11.67 -17.53
C VAL A 470 -7.00 -11.43 -17.04
N PHE A 471 -7.54 -10.23 -17.28
CA PHE A 471 -8.83 -9.76 -16.75
C PHE A 471 -9.99 -9.84 -17.75
N GLY A 472 -9.70 -10.09 -19.03
CA GLY A 472 -10.68 -10.29 -20.10
C GLY A 472 -10.72 -9.14 -21.13
N GLU A 473 -10.91 -9.49 -22.40
CA GLU A 473 -10.83 -8.56 -23.55
C GLU A 473 -11.86 -7.44 -23.55
N ARG A 474 -12.96 -7.59 -22.81
CA ARG A 474 -14.01 -6.56 -22.69
C ARG A 474 -13.75 -5.53 -21.59
N LYS A 475 -12.71 -5.73 -20.77
CA LYS A 475 -12.31 -4.79 -19.71
C LYS A 475 -11.46 -3.70 -20.32
N ILE A 476 -11.58 -2.48 -19.80
CA ILE A 476 -10.80 -1.33 -20.28
C ILE A 476 -9.72 -1.03 -19.25
N LEU A 477 -8.47 -0.92 -19.69
CA LEU A 477 -7.39 -0.35 -18.89
C LEU A 477 -7.40 1.17 -19.10
N ALA A 478 -7.55 1.95 -18.03
CA ALA A 478 -7.45 3.40 -18.13
C ALA A 478 -6.03 3.80 -18.60
N LYS A 479 -5.91 4.88 -19.39
CA LYS A 479 -4.59 5.43 -19.80
C LYS A 479 -3.71 5.85 -18.61
N LYS A 480 -4.35 6.23 -17.51
CA LYS A 480 -3.72 6.49 -16.20
C LYS A 480 -4.38 5.59 -15.15
N PRO A 481 -3.95 4.33 -15.01
CA PRO A 481 -4.51 3.42 -14.01
C PRO A 481 -4.23 3.93 -12.60
N ARG A 482 -5.17 3.69 -11.67
CA ARG A 482 -4.99 4.00 -10.24
C ARG A 482 -3.69 3.35 -9.69
N PRO A 483 -3.03 3.96 -8.69
CA PRO A 483 -1.77 3.45 -8.16
C PRO A 483 -1.79 1.97 -7.78
N TRP A 484 -2.90 1.49 -7.22
CA TRP A 484 -3.04 0.08 -6.86
C TRP A 484 -3.10 -0.88 -8.06
N ARG A 485 -3.76 -0.47 -9.16
CA ARG A 485 -3.87 -1.24 -10.39
C ARG A 485 -2.50 -1.29 -11.10
N THR A 486 -1.81 -0.16 -11.12
CA THR A 486 -0.42 -0.05 -11.59
C THR A 486 0.50 -1.00 -10.80
N ASN A 487 0.45 -0.96 -9.46
CA ASN A 487 1.23 -1.87 -8.61
C ASN A 487 0.92 -3.34 -8.93
N LEU A 488 -0.36 -3.71 -9.05
CA LEU A 488 -0.78 -5.08 -9.34
C LEU A 488 -0.24 -5.59 -10.68
N LEU A 489 -0.33 -4.80 -11.76
CA LEU A 489 0.12 -5.22 -13.08
C LEU A 489 1.64 -5.38 -13.15
N LEU A 490 2.39 -4.46 -12.52
CA LEU A 490 3.84 -4.56 -12.41
C LEU A 490 4.26 -5.79 -11.61
N GLU A 491 3.60 -6.03 -10.47
CA GLU A 491 3.85 -7.20 -9.63
C GLU A 491 3.56 -8.51 -10.38
N LEU A 492 2.42 -8.61 -11.07
CA LEU A 492 2.08 -9.79 -11.86
C LEU A 492 3.09 -10.04 -12.97
N ALA A 493 3.51 -8.99 -13.69
CA ALA A 493 4.53 -9.08 -14.73
C ALA A 493 5.87 -9.56 -14.15
N PHE A 494 6.28 -9.03 -12.99
CA PHE A 494 7.51 -9.42 -12.32
C PHE A 494 7.48 -10.86 -11.84
N THR A 495 6.46 -11.27 -11.09
CA THR A 495 6.39 -12.63 -10.55
C THR A 495 6.26 -13.67 -11.65
N ALA A 496 5.47 -13.38 -12.69
CA ALA A 496 5.36 -14.27 -13.83
C ALA A 496 6.68 -14.38 -14.60
N TRP A 497 7.40 -13.26 -14.74
CA TRP A 497 8.71 -13.28 -15.37
C TRP A 497 9.70 -14.17 -14.61
N ILE A 498 9.78 -14.06 -13.28
CA ILE A 498 10.65 -14.91 -12.45
C ILE A 498 10.37 -16.40 -12.71
N GLU A 499 9.09 -16.80 -12.75
CA GLU A 499 8.70 -18.20 -12.94
C GLU A 499 9.18 -18.79 -14.27
N ILE A 500 9.12 -18.02 -15.37
CA ILE A 500 9.41 -18.54 -16.72
C ILE A 500 10.79 -18.15 -17.26
N LYS A 501 11.50 -17.22 -16.60
CA LYS A 501 12.73 -16.57 -17.09
C LYS A 501 13.78 -17.57 -17.56
N GLU A 502 14.05 -18.60 -16.77
CA GLU A 502 15.12 -19.56 -17.07
C GLU A 502 14.84 -20.31 -18.39
N HIS A 503 13.59 -20.72 -18.61
CA HIS A 503 13.16 -21.42 -19.82
C HIS A 503 13.28 -20.52 -21.05
N ILE A 504 12.79 -19.28 -20.95
CA ILE A 504 12.84 -18.30 -22.05
C ILE A 504 14.28 -17.90 -22.38
N VAL A 505 15.11 -17.56 -21.39
CA VAL A 505 16.50 -17.13 -21.61
C VAL A 505 17.32 -18.24 -22.25
N LYS A 506 17.14 -19.51 -21.83
CA LYS A 506 17.78 -20.67 -22.47
C LYS A 506 17.37 -20.80 -23.94
N LYS A 507 16.08 -20.65 -24.24
CA LYS A 507 15.57 -20.79 -25.62
C LYS A 507 16.03 -19.66 -26.54
N PHE A 508 16.13 -18.44 -26.02
CA PHE A 508 16.54 -17.27 -26.78
C PHE A 508 18.05 -17.06 -26.88
N ILE A 509 18.90 -17.99 -26.42
CA ILE A 509 20.36 -17.81 -26.36
C ILE A 509 20.98 -17.36 -27.70
N PHE A 510 20.51 -17.89 -28.84
CA PHE A 510 20.97 -17.49 -30.18
C PHE A 510 20.15 -16.35 -30.81
N LEU A 511 19.03 -15.96 -30.17
CA LEU A 511 18.11 -14.91 -30.61
C LEU A 511 18.17 -13.66 -29.73
N GLN A 512 19.14 -13.56 -28.82
CA GLN A 512 19.37 -12.38 -27.99
C GLN A 512 19.59 -11.10 -28.81
N LYS A 513 19.82 -11.24 -30.12
CA LYS A 513 19.90 -10.13 -31.07
C LYS A 513 18.57 -9.49 -31.48
N ASN A 514 17.46 -10.18 -31.23
CA ASN A 514 16.14 -9.68 -31.60
C ASN A 514 15.80 -8.44 -30.76
N ILE A 515 15.41 -7.36 -31.44
CA ILE A 515 15.18 -6.05 -30.82
C ILE A 515 13.99 -6.10 -29.85
N GLU A 516 12.90 -6.75 -30.26
CA GLU A 516 11.69 -6.86 -29.44
C GLU A 516 11.93 -7.70 -28.17
N TYR A 517 12.69 -8.79 -28.30
CA TYR A 517 13.18 -9.54 -27.14
C TYR A 517 13.97 -8.64 -26.18
N GLN A 518 14.89 -7.81 -26.69
CA GLN A 518 15.66 -6.89 -25.84
C GLN A 518 14.79 -5.85 -25.14
N VAL A 519 13.75 -5.33 -25.80
CA VAL A 519 12.79 -4.39 -25.21
C VAL A 519 12.02 -5.04 -24.06
N ILE A 520 11.51 -6.25 -24.25
CA ILE A 520 10.79 -6.97 -23.19
C ILE A 520 11.73 -7.37 -22.04
N MET A 521 12.98 -7.76 -22.33
CA MET A 521 13.98 -8.04 -21.31
C MET A 521 14.33 -6.79 -20.49
N GLU A 522 14.48 -5.63 -21.13
CA GLU A 522 14.69 -4.35 -20.46
C GLU A 522 13.49 -3.99 -19.56
N LEU A 523 12.26 -4.25 -20.01
CA LEU A 523 11.07 -4.04 -19.19
C LEU A 523 11.05 -4.99 -17.98
N LEU A 524 11.05 -6.30 -18.22
CA LEU A 524 10.77 -7.32 -17.19
C LEU A 524 11.96 -7.63 -16.27
N ASP A 525 13.19 -7.53 -16.76
CA ASP A 525 14.40 -7.91 -15.99
C ASP A 525 15.17 -6.72 -15.42
N ASN A 526 14.84 -5.50 -15.81
CA ASN A 526 15.55 -4.29 -15.39
C ASN A 526 14.61 -3.22 -14.81
N ILE A 527 13.62 -2.75 -15.57
CA ILE A 527 12.80 -1.59 -15.21
C ILE A 527 11.74 -1.94 -14.15
N VAL A 528 10.89 -2.93 -14.43
CA VAL A 528 9.81 -3.36 -13.52
C VAL A 528 10.36 -3.70 -12.13
N PRO A 529 11.35 -4.61 -11.97
CA PRO A 529 11.83 -4.96 -10.64
C PRO A 529 12.46 -3.78 -9.89
N ALA A 530 13.25 -2.93 -10.57
CA ALA A 530 13.82 -1.73 -9.95
C ALA A 530 12.72 -0.76 -9.45
N SER A 531 11.62 -0.63 -10.19
CA SER A 531 10.49 0.23 -9.83
C SER A 531 9.67 -0.31 -8.65
N LEU A 532 9.55 -1.63 -8.51
CA LEU A 532 8.86 -2.28 -7.40
C LEU A 532 9.71 -2.22 -6.12
N ASP A 533 10.98 -2.57 -6.22
CA ASP A 533 11.86 -2.78 -5.08
C ASP A 533 12.31 -1.50 -4.40
N ILE A 534 12.46 -0.39 -5.14
CA ILE A 534 13.13 0.83 -4.63
C ILE A 534 12.59 1.30 -3.27
N TYR A 535 11.26 1.32 -3.11
CA TYR A 535 10.62 1.64 -1.84
C TYR A 535 10.21 0.39 -1.06
N ALA A 536 9.53 -0.56 -1.72
CA ALA A 536 8.89 -1.69 -1.05
C ALA A 536 9.89 -2.66 -0.40
N LEU A 537 11.12 -2.73 -0.93
CA LEU A 537 12.18 -3.61 -0.46
C LEU A 537 13.39 -2.84 0.05
N LEU A 538 14.03 -2.03 -0.80
CA LEU A 538 15.34 -1.45 -0.52
C LEU A 538 15.28 -0.35 0.55
N PHE A 539 14.41 0.64 0.37
CA PHE A 539 14.25 1.73 1.34
C PHE A 539 13.77 1.20 2.69
N ARG A 540 12.68 0.41 2.69
CA ARG A 540 12.06 -0.12 3.91
C ARG A 540 12.95 -1.08 4.71
N SER A 541 13.83 -1.84 4.05
CA SER A 541 14.80 -2.69 4.74
C SER A 541 16.03 -1.92 5.27
N GLY A 542 16.15 -0.62 4.99
CA GLY A 542 17.33 0.16 5.35
C GLY A 542 18.56 -0.19 4.52
N SER A 543 18.39 -0.79 3.32
CA SER A 543 19.49 -1.22 2.45
C SER A 543 20.11 -0.03 1.71
N PHE A 544 20.88 0.80 2.44
CA PHE A 544 21.37 2.09 1.95
C PHE A 544 22.16 2.02 0.63
N ASP A 545 23.19 1.18 0.54
CA ASP A 545 24.04 1.14 -0.67
C ASP A 545 23.26 0.67 -1.90
N ASN A 546 22.40 -0.35 -1.75
CA ASN A 546 21.55 -0.85 -2.83
C ASN A 546 20.45 0.15 -3.21
N TYR A 547 19.90 0.89 -2.24
CA TYR A 547 18.96 1.97 -2.47
C TYR A 547 19.61 3.10 -3.29
N VAL A 548 20.80 3.57 -2.92
CA VAL A 548 21.54 4.61 -3.66
C VAL A 548 21.88 4.16 -5.08
N GLU A 549 22.36 2.91 -5.25
CA GLU A 549 22.61 2.33 -6.57
C GLU A 549 21.34 2.32 -7.43
N THR A 550 20.20 1.95 -6.84
CA THR A 550 18.92 1.84 -7.55
C THR A 550 18.32 3.20 -7.85
N ILE A 551 18.48 4.23 -7.00
CA ILE A 551 18.15 5.61 -7.33
C ILE A 551 18.94 6.07 -8.56
N PHE A 552 20.23 5.76 -8.62
CA PHE A 552 21.06 6.11 -9.76
C PHE A 552 20.64 5.34 -11.02
N ARG A 553 20.25 4.06 -10.89
CA ARG A 553 19.65 3.28 -11.99
C ARG A 553 18.33 3.90 -12.48
N ILE A 554 17.40 4.24 -11.57
CA ILE A 554 16.12 4.88 -11.91
C ILE A 554 16.36 6.22 -12.62
N TRP A 555 17.38 6.98 -12.21
CA TRP A 555 17.78 8.19 -12.93
C TRP A 555 18.19 7.89 -14.38
N THR A 556 18.87 6.78 -14.67
CA THR A 556 19.18 6.41 -16.07
C THR A 556 17.91 6.20 -16.90
N PHE A 557 16.84 5.66 -16.29
CA PHE A 557 15.54 5.53 -16.94
C PHE A 557 14.90 6.90 -17.18
N ALA A 558 14.84 7.75 -16.15
CA ALA A 558 14.29 9.10 -16.24
C ALA A 558 15.02 9.97 -17.27
N LEU A 559 16.34 9.81 -17.41
CA LEU A 559 17.15 10.46 -18.43
C LEU A 559 16.71 10.04 -19.84
N ARG A 560 16.59 8.73 -20.08
CA ARG A 560 16.11 8.16 -21.36
C ARG A 560 14.70 8.64 -21.67
N TRP A 561 13.80 8.60 -20.70
CA TRP A 561 12.40 8.99 -20.85
C TRP A 561 12.17 10.51 -20.93
N HIS A 562 13.23 11.31 -20.82
CA HIS A 562 13.15 12.76 -20.79
C HIS A 562 12.19 13.32 -19.71
N ARG A 563 12.08 12.61 -18.58
CA ARG A 563 11.19 12.99 -17.47
C ARG A 563 11.71 14.26 -16.78
N LYS A 564 11.08 15.41 -17.06
CA LYS A 564 11.58 16.76 -16.75
C LYS A 564 12.03 17.00 -15.31
N ASN A 565 11.35 16.42 -14.31
CA ASN A 565 11.67 16.65 -12.89
C ASN A 565 12.62 15.58 -12.33
N TYR A 566 12.33 14.32 -12.63
CA TYR A 566 13.10 13.16 -12.15
C TYR A 566 14.41 12.90 -12.92
N ASN A 567 14.67 13.60 -14.02
CA ASN A 567 16.00 13.62 -14.62
C ASN A 567 16.96 14.60 -13.92
N LYS A 568 16.46 15.41 -12.96
CA LYS A 568 17.23 16.35 -12.11
C LYS A 568 17.21 15.98 -10.63
N ALA A 569 16.04 15.73 -10.02
CA ALA A 569 15.91 15.55 -8.57
C ALA A 569 16.80 14.42 -7.98
N PRO A 570 16.90 13.23 -8.60
CA PRO A 570 17.86 12.21 -8.19
C PRO A 570 19.32 12.68 -8.23
N LEU A 571 19.71 13.52 -9.20
CA LEU A 571 21.08 14.04 -9.28
C LEU A 571 21.39 15.00 -8.14
N ALA A 572 20.41 15.79 -7.69
CA ALA A 572 20.57 16.66 -6.53
C ALA A 572 20.86 15.82 -5.27
N PHE A 573 20.05 14.79 -5.04
CA PHE A 573 20.23 13.86 -3.92
C PHE A 573 21.56 13.11 -3.97
N LEU A 574 21.91 12.54 -5.12
CA LEU A 574 23.18 11.82 -5.31
C LEU A 574 24.39 12.74 -5.12
N SER A 575 24.33 13.96 -5.66
CA SER A 575 25.38 14.97 -5.46
C SER A 575 25.63 15.27 -3.99
N ASP A 576 24.57 15.48 -3.20
CA ASP A 576 24.68 15.75 -1.78
C ASP A 576 25.28 14.56 -1.01
N LEU A 577 24.78 13.34 -1.24
CA LEU A 577 25.31 12.13 -0.60
C LEU A 577 26.80 11.92 -0.90
N PHE A 578 27.23 12.14 -2.13
CA PHE A 578 28.63 11.99 -2.52
C PHE A 578 29.51 13.13 -2.04
N TYR A 579 28.97 14.35 -1.96
CA TYR A 579 29.65 15.46 -1.32
C TYR A 579 29.90 15.17 0.16
N TRP A 580 28.87 14.77 0.92
CA TRP A 580 29.01 14.41 2.34
C TRP A 580 29.99 13.25 2.56
N GLU A 581 30.06 12.29 1.66
CA GLU A 581 31.09 11.25 1.67
C GLU A 581 32.49 11.83 1.55
N LYS A 582 32.70 12.68 0.54
CA LYS A 582 34.00 13.30 0.23
C LYS A 582 34.50 14.19 1.36
N ILE A 583 33.60 14.84 2.08
CA ILE A 583 33.94 15.74 3.18
C ILE A 583 33.83 15.08 4.56
N GLU A 584 33.48 13.80 4.62
CA GLU A 584 33.25 13.02 5.84
C GLU A 584 32.22 13.67 6.79
N HIS A 585 31.18 14.27 6.22
CA HIS A 585 30.14 14.93 6.99
C HIS A 585 29.21 13.90 7.66
N PRO A 586 28.86 14.06 8.96
CA PRO A 586 28.03 13.10 9.70
C PRO A 586 26.63 12.88 9.11
N MET A 587 26.14 13.81 8.28
CA MET A 587 24.87 13.68 7.56
C MET A 587 24.76 12.37 6.76
N ARG A 588 25.86 11.93 6.12
CA ARG A 588 25.84 10.69 5.34
C ARG A 588 25.57 9.47 6.21
N GLU A 589 26.27 9.37 7.34
CA GLU A 589 26.10 8.26 8.27
C GLU A 589 24.74 8.32 8.99
N ALA A 590 24.22 9.53 9.27
CA ALA A 590 22.87 9.71 9.81
C ALA A 590 21.79 9.14 8.87
N ILE A 591 21.89 9.40 7.56
CA ILE A 591 20.98 8.80 6.56
C ILE A 591 21.22 7.29 6.45
N LYS A 592 22.48 6.85 6.36
CA LYS A 592 22.80 5.43 6.21
C LYS A 592 22.25 4.58 7.36
N LYS A 593 22.40 5.05 8.61
CA LYS A 593 21.92 4.36 9.81
C LYS A 593 20.40 4.41 9.96
N ASN A 594 19.76 5.49 9.52
CA ASN A 594 18.35 5.76 9.79
C ASN A 594 17.51 5.93 8.52
N LEU A 595 17.89 5.30 7.39
CA LEU A 595 17.31 5.54 6.07
C LEU A 595 15.77 5.56 6.09
N VAL A 596 15.16 4.57 6.73
CA VAL A 596 13.69 4.38 6.81
C VAL A 596 12.97 5.56 7.46
N GLN A 597 13.66 6.39 8.26
CA GLN A 597 13.07 7.55 8.91
C GLN A 597 12.92 8.75 7.97
N PHE A 598 13.72 8.81 6.89
CA PHE A 598 13.66 9.86 5.86
C PHE A 598 12.54 9.59 4.85
N ASN A 599 11.31 9.56 5.35
CA ASN A 599 10.16 9.03 4.62
C ASN A 599 9.03 10.07 4.51
N ASP A 600 8.52 10.25 3.30
CA ASP A 600 7.35 11.02 2.91
C ASP A 600 6.01 10.31 3.20
N TYR A 601 6.04 9.04 3.62
CA TYR A 601 4.85 8.31 4.03
C TYR A 601 4.01 9.01 5.11
N TRP A 602 4.63 9.72 6.06
CA TRP A 602 3.92 10.33 7.18
C TRP A 602 2.99 11.46 6.75
N VAL A 603 3.44 12.31 5.82
CA VAL A 603 2.61 13.41 5.31
C VAL A 603 1.50 12.87 4.41
N GLU A 604 1.81 11.90 3.54
CA GLU A 604 0.81 11.23 2.70
C GLU A 604 -0.27 10.49 3.52
N ASN A 605 0.14 9.81 4.59
CA ASN A 605 -0.81 9.18 5.50
C ASN A 605 -1.69 10.23 6.19
N MET A 606 -1.11 11.35 6.65
CA MET A 606 -1.88 12.43 7.25
C MET A 606 -2.90 13.01 6.25
N HIS A 607 -2.50 13.32 5.03
CA HIS A 607 -3.40 13.81 3.99
C HIS A 607 -4.56 12.85 3.72
N SER A 608 -4.28 11.55 3.64
CA SER A 608 -5.34 10.55 3.46
C SER A 608 -6.31 10.51 4.63
N ARG A 609 -5.84 10.70 5.87
CA ARG A 609 -6.70 10.77 7.06
C ARG A 609 -7.57 12.03 7.06
N ILE A 610 -7.01 13.15 6.64
CA ILE A 610 -7.74 14.41 6.49
C ILE A 610 -8.82 14.23 5.42
N ARG A 611 -8.46 13.80 4.20
CA ARG A 611 -9.44 13.51 3.11
C ARG A 611 -10.54 12.56 3.55
N ALA A 612 -10.23 11.51 4.32
CA ALA A 612 -11.25 10.57 4.78
C ALA A 612 -12.22 11.16 5.83
N THR A 613 -11.94 12.34 6.39
CA THR A 613 -12.74 12.92 7.49
C THR A 613 -13.16 14.38 7.31
N THR A 614 -12.92 14.93 6.12
CA THR A 614 -13.39 16.27 5.71
C THR A 614 -14.35 16.14 4.53
N SER A 615 -15.05 17.23 4.22
CA SER A 615 -15.89 17.38 3.04
C SER A 615 -15.19 18.26 2.01
N PRO A 616 -15.46 18.08 0.70
CA PRO A 616 -14.95 18.99 -0.34
C PRO A 616 -15.40 20.44 -0.17
N LYS A 617 -16.45 20.68 0.64
CA LYS A 617 -16.96 22.02 0.97
C LYS A 617 -16.37 22.61 2.26
N ASP A 618 -15.51 21.89 2.97
CA ASP A 618 -14.91 22.40 4.21
C ASP A 618 -13.92 23.53 3.92
N ALA A 619 -14.02 24.59 4.72
CA ALA A 619 -13.06 25.71 4.69
C ALA A 619 -11.71 25.32 5.31
N ALA A 620 -10.65 26.04 4.95
CA ALA A 620 -9.27 25.83 5.43
C ALA A 620 -9.19 25.65 6.95
N ASP A 621 -9.83 26.52 7.73
CA ASP A 621 -9.84 26.47 9.20
C ASP A 621 -10.46 25.18 9.76
N ASN A 622 -11.50 24.64 9.11
CA ASN A 622 -12.15 23.40 9.53
C ASN A 622 -11.24 22.20 9.23
N ILE A 623 -10.60 22.21 8.06
CA ILE A 623 -9.63 21.18 7.66
C ILE A 623 -8.44 21.19 8.64
N GLN A 624 -7.92 22.36 8.99
CA GLN A 624 -6.83 22.52 9.96
C GLN A 624 -7.21 21.97 11.34
N LYS A 625 -8.37 22.35 11.90
CA LYS A 625 -8.86 21.82 13.18
C LYS A 625 -9.05 20.31 13.14
N GLN A 626 -9.53 19.77 12.02
CA GLN A 626 -9.68 18.34 11.83
C GLN A 626 -8.32 17.63 11.78
N ALA A 627 -7.32 18.21 11.13
CA ALA A 627 -5.94 17.69 11.11
C ALA A 627 -5.33 17.64 12.52
N TYR A 628 -5.52 18.70 13.32
CA TYR A 628 -5.05 18.74 14.72
C TYR A 628 -5.76 17.71 15.61
N LEU A 629 -7.07 17.49 15.40
CA LEU A 629 -7.80 16.42 16.06
C LEU A 629 -7.24 15.03 15.69
N LEU A 630 -6.99 14.78 14.41
CA LEU A 630 -6.42 13.52 13.93
C LEU A 630 -5.00 13.28 14.46
N ASP A 631 -4.22 14.33 14.66
CA ASP A 631 -2.90 14.28 15.28
C ASP A 631 -3.00 13.97 16.79
N PHE A 632 -3.96 14.59 17.50
CA PHE A 632 -4.21 14.33 18.92
C PHE A 632 -4.71 12.89 19.14
N HIS A 633 -5.70 12.45 18.35
CA HIS A 633 -6.27 11.10 18.38
C HIS A 633 -5.62 10.20 17.30
N LYS A 634 -4.29 10.20 17.17
CA LYS A 634 -3.55 9.27 16.28
C LYS A 634 -3.93 7.80 16.52
N TYR A 635 -4.14 7.47 17.79
CA TYR A 635 -4.57 6.17 18.28
C TYR A 635 -5.90 6.32 18.99
N SER A 636 -6.99 6.31 18.23
CA SER A 636 -8.32 6.31 18.80
C SER A 636 -8.68 4.86 19.11
N ALA A 637 -8.75 4.49 20.40
CA ALA A 637 -9.24 3.19 20.85
C ALA A 637 -10.63 2.87 20.26
N PHE A 638 -11.47 3.89 20.05
CA PHE A 638 -12.79 3.74 19.44
C PHE A 638 -12.70 3.18 18.01
N ARG A 639 -11.97 3.87 17.14
CA ARG A 639 -11.68 3.46 15.76
C ARG A 639 -11.05 2.06 15.69
N GLU A 640 -10.04 1.78 16.51
CA GLU A 640 -9.39 0.45 16.54
C GLU A 640 -10.36 -0.67 16.95
N MET A 641 -11.28 -0.38 17.86
CA MET A 641 -12.22 -1.39 18.38
C MET A 641 -13.44 -1.61 17.47
N PHE A 642 -13.97 -0.55 16.87
CA PHE A 642 -15.31 -0.55 16.25
C PHE A 642 -15.33 -0.24 14.74
N SER A 643 -14.24 0.25 14.14
CA SER A 643 -14.22 0.46 12.68
C SER A 643 -14.06 -0.85 11.91
N THR A 644 -14.71 -0.95 10.76
CA THR A 644 -14.52 -2.08 9.85
C THR A 644 -13.15 -2.01 9.21
N THR A 645 -12.41 -3.11 9.25
CA THR A 645 -11.18 -3.25 8.47
C THR A 645 -11.51 -3.61 7.03
N LYS A 646 -10.84 -2.98 6.09
CA LYS A 646 -10.80 -3.39 4.69
C LYS A 646 -9.65 -4.37 4.51
N ARG A 647 -9.76 -5.25 3.53
CA ARG A 647 -8.65 -6.09 3.08
C ARG A 647 -8.25 -5.68 1.68
N TYR A 648 -7.04 -6.05 1.28
CA TYR A 648 -6.66 -5.92 -0.12
C TYR A 648 -7.64 -6.74 -1.00
N PRO A 649 -8.03 -6.25 -2.20
CA PRO A 649 -9.07 -6.90 -3.00
C PRO A 649 -8.76 -8.33 -3.44
N TYR A 650 -7.48 -8.72 -3.44
CA TYR A 650 -7.02 -10.04 -3.87
C TYR A 650 -6.37 -10.80 -2.72
N SER A 651 -6.79 -12.04 -2.50
CA SER A 651 -6.09 -12.96 -1.61
C SER A 651 -4.79 -13.48 -2.26
N LEU A 652 -3.92 -14.12 -1.46
CA LEU A 652 -2.74 -14.81 -2.00
C LEU A 652 -3.10 -15.88 -3.05
N ARG A 653 -4.26 -16.52 -2.90
CA ARG A 653 -4.77 -17.51 -3.87
C ARG A 653 -5.13 -16.83 -5.19
N ASP A 654 -5.82 -15.69 -5.13
CA ASP A 654 -6.15 -14.91 -6.34
C ASP A 654 -4.89 -14.43 -7.05
N LEU A 655 -3.90 -13.94 -6.30
CA LEU A 655 -2.62 -13.50 -6.87
C LEU A 655 -1.88 -14.65 -7.55
N LYS A 656 -1.91 -15.87 -6.98
CA LYS A 656 -1.34 -17.07 -7.62
C LYS A 656 -2.06 -17.37 -8.95
N PHE A 657 -3.39 -17.37 -8.96
CA PHE A 657 -4.19 -17.58 -10.17
C PHE A 657 -3.89 -16.55 -11.27
N LEU A 658 -3.84 -15.27 -10.91
CA LEU A 658 -3.51 -14.19 -11.85
C LEU A 658 -2.07 -14.28 -12.35
N THR A 659 -1.13 -14.70 -11.49
CA THR A 659 0.27 -14.92 -11.87
C THR A 659 0.37 -16.03 -12.91
N THR A 660 -0.29 -17.17 -12.70
CA THR A 660 -0.32 -18.29 -13.67
C THR A 660 -0.87 -17.85 -15.04
N LYS A 661 -1.95 -17.06 -15.08
CA LYS A 661 -2.45 -16.47 -16.33
C LYS A 661 -1.41 -15.58 -17.01
N THR A 662 -0.72 -14.77 -16.21
CA THR A 662 0.32 -13.86 -16.71
C THR A 662 1.51 -14.63 -17.27
N CYS A 663 1.90 -15.77 -16.66
CA CYS A 663 2.94 -16.66 -17.21
C CYS A 663 2.55 -17.15 -18.61
N ILE A 664 1.31 -17.61 -18.79
CA ILE A 664 0.79 -18.08 -20.08
C ILE A 664 0.82 -16.94 -21.13
N PHE A 665 0.41 -15.73 -20.73
CA PHE A 665 0.52 -14.54 -21.59
C PHE A 665 1.95 -14.30 -22.05
N LEU A 666 2.90 -14.24 -21.11
CA LEU A 666 4.30 -13.96 -21.42
C LEU A 666 4.91 -15.04 -22.33
N ILE A 667 4.64 -16.32 -22.07
CA ILE A 667 5.08 -17.43 -22.93
C ILE A 667 4.53 -17.23 -24.34
N SER A 668 3.25 -16.88 -24.48
CA SER A 668 2.62 -16.63 -25.79
C SER A 668 3.27 -15.44 -26.51
N GLN A 669 3.57 -14.34 -25.82
CA GLN A 669 4.29 -13.20 -26.39
C GLN A 669 5.69 -13.61 -26.89
N PHE A 670 6.46 -14.35 -26.10
CA PHE A 670 7.79 -14.82 -26.52
C PHE A 670 7.71 -15.82 -27.69
N GLN A 671 6.69 -16.69 -27.72
CA GLN A 671 6.47 -17.61 -28.84
C GLN A 671 6.23 -16.85 -30.15
N GLU A 672 5.43 -15.79 -30.12
CA GLU A 672 5.18 -14.95 -31.29
C GLU A 672 6.45 -14.23 -31.77
N ILE A 673 7.25 -13.68 -30.86
CA ILE A 673 8.54 -13.05 -31.17
C ILE A 673 9.46 -14.07 -31.85
N TYR A 674 9.51 -15.28 -31.30
CA TYR A 674 10.33 -16.35 -31.83
C TYR A 674 9.90 -16.74 -33.26
N ARG A 675 8.59 -16.89 -33.52
CA ARG A 675 8.03 -17.23 -34.84
C ARG A 675 8.32 -16.13 -35.88
N LYS A 676 8.02 -14.87 -35.56
CA LYS A 676 8.20 -13.73 -36.49
C LYS A 676 9.68 -13.45 -36.79
N ASN A 677 10.59 -13.83 -35.90
CA ASN A 677 12.02 -13.78 -36.15
C ASN A 677 12.50 -14.81 -37.20
N LYS A 678 11.83 -15.98 -37.33
CA LYS A 678 12.10 -16.93 -38.43
C LYS A 678 11.64 -16.36 -39.79
N GLU A 679 10.51 -15.64 -39.81
CA GLU A 679 9.94 -15.04 -41.03
C GLU A 679 10.78 -13.87 -41.57
N THR A 680 11.38 -13.05 -40.71
CA THR A 680 12.21 -11.89 -41.11
C THR A 680 13.62 -12.26 -41.58
N ASN A 681 14.17 -13.40 -41.16
CA ASN A 681 15.42 -13.94 -41.71
C ASN A 681 15.28 -14.39 -43.19
N LEU A 682 14.06 -14.58 -43.70
CA LEU A 682 13.78 -14.83 -45.12
C LEU A 682 13.76 -13.55 -45.99
N VAL A 683 13.77 -12.36 -45.38
CA VAL A 683 13.59 -11.06 -46.09
C VAL A 683 14.77 -10.09 -45.87
N SER A 684 15.93 -10.55 -45.39
CA SER A 684 17.08 -9.67 -45.16
C SER A 684 17.82 -9.27 -46.46
N SER A 685 17.24 -8.32 -47.20
CA SER A 685 18.02 -7.41 -48.05
C SER A 685 17.58 -5.98 -47.75
N LYS A 686 18.58 -5.11 -47.50
CA LYS A 686 18.49 -3.65 -47.22
C LYS A 686 18.49 -3.23 -45.75
N ILE A 687 19.62 -3.43 -45.07
CA ILE A 687 20.15 -2.43 -44.12
C ILE A 687 21.53 -1.98 -44.65
N PRO A 688 21.79 -0.68 -44.86
CA PRO A 688 23.04 -0.24 -45.51
C PRO A 688 24.28 -0.51 -44.66
N SER A 689 25.40 -0.75 -45.35
CA SER A 689 26.72 -1.03 -44.78
C SER A 689 27.34 0.16 -44.01
N PRO A 690 28.26 -0.08 -43.06
CA PRO A 690 28.66 0.88 -42.01
C PRO A 690 29.62 2.00 -42.44
N LEU A 691 30.09 2.02 -43.69
CA LEU A 691 31.26 2.84 -44.09
C LEU A 691 30.94 4.29 -44.52
N LYS A 692 29.71 4.79 -44.33
CA LYS A 692 29.35 6.20 -44.64
C LYS A 692 28.46 6.84 -43.56
N ARG A 693 28.97 7.00 -42.33
CA ARG A 693 28.32 7.85 -41.30
C ARG A 693 29.27 8.94 -40.79
N ARG A 694 29.58 9.90 -41.68
CA ARG A 694 30.22 11.18 -41.35
C ARG A 694 29.26 12.39 -41.36
N LYS A 695 27.95 12.17 -41.52
CA LYS A 695 26.93 13.23 -41.41
C LYS A 695 25.97 12.90 -40.28
N LYS A 696 25.72 13.87 -39.38
CA LYS A 696 24.62 13.89 -38.41
C LYS A 696 23.35 13.41 -39.13
N LYS A 697 22.92 12.16 -38.89
CA LYS A 697 21.55 11.73 -39.17
C LYS A 697 20.83 11.74 -37.83
N GLU A 698 19.66 12.35 -37.81
CA GLU A 698 18.75 12.31 -36.66
C GLU A 698 18.46 10.85 -36.28
N LEU A 699 18.41 10.57 -34.97
CA LEU A 699 18.06 9.26 -34.45
C LEU A 699 16.59 8.95 -34.80
N PRO A 700 16.24 7.69 -35.13
CA PRO A 700 14.84 7.31 -35.32
C PRO A 700 14.03 7.63 -34.06
N THR A 701 12.85 8.23 -34.23
CA THR A 701 11.96 8.59 -33.12
C THR A 701 11.10 7.40 -32.66
N SER A 702 10.78 6.48 -33.57
CA SER A 702 9.99 5.27 -33.27
C SER A 702 10.53 4.02 -33.98
N TYR A 703 10.14 2.85 -33.47
CA TYR A 703 10.45 1.53 -34.01
C TYR A 703 9.17 0.71 -34.11
N ASN A 704 8.94 0.03 -35.23
CA ASN A 704 7.81 -0.89 -35.36
C ASN A 704 8.25 -2.31 -34.97
N LEU A 705 7.69 -2.82 -33.89
CA LEU A 705 7.96 -4.15 -33.37
C LEU A 705 6.86 -5.15 -33.76
N PRO A 706 7.22 -6.38 -34.15
CA PRO A 706 6.27 -7.37 -34.64
C PRO A 706 5.10 -7.70 -33.72
N THR A 707 5.29 -7.75 -32.39
CA THR A 707 4.20 -8.01 -31.42
C THR A 707 3.70 -6.74 -30.74
N LEU A 708 4.55 -5.75 -30.46
CA LEU A 708 4.17 -4.53 -29.73
C LEU A 708 3.67 -3.38 -30.62
N GLY A 709 3.85 -3.46 -31.94
CA GLY A 709 3.52 -2.38 -32.87
C GLY A 709 4.54 -1.24 -32.79
N GLU A 710 4.11 -0.03 -33.14
CA GLU A 710 4.97 1.15 -33.08
C GLU A 710 5.24 1.57 -31.63
N ILE A 711 6.53 1.62 -31.26
CA ILE A 711 7.00 2.08 -29.95
C ILE A 711 7.97 3.25 -30.12
N ASP A 712 7.99 4.15 -29.14
CA ASP A 712 8.93 5.27 -29.09
C ASP A 712 10.33 4.82 -28.66
N ILE A 713 11.36 5.57 -29.06
CA ILE A 713 12.75 5.30 -28.65
C ILE A 713 12.96 5.26 -27.12
N THR A 714 12.10 5.91 -26.34
CA THR A 714 12.09 5.88 -24.87
C THR A 714 11.78 4.50 -24.29
N SER A 715 11.09 3.63 -25.04
CA SER A 715 10.80 2.25 -24.66
C SER A 715 11.97 1.29 -24.99
N MET A 716 12.98 1.75 -25.73
CA MET A 716 14.11 0.93 -26.18
C MET A 716 15.22 0.83 -25.11
N PRO A 717 16.07 -0.22 -25.14
CA PRO A 717 17.28 -0.27 -24.31
C PRO A 717 18.15 0.98 -24.46
N THR A 718 18.82 1.42 -23.39
CA THR A 718 19.53 2.70 -23.35
C THR A 718 20.55 2.91 -24.47
N GLY A 719 21.14 1.83 -25.01
CA GLY A 719 22.10 1.92 -26.11
C GLY A 719 21.53 2.63 -27.34
N TYR A 720 20.22 2.47 -27.60
CA TYR A 720 19.54 3.10 -28.74
C TYR A 720 19.41 4.63 -28.59
N SER A 721 19.40 5.15 -27.35
CA SER A 721 19.40 6.59 -27.07
C SER A 721 20.79 7.24 -27.18
N THR A 722 21.85 6.44 -27.38
CA THR A 722 23.21 6.96 -27.54
C THR A 722 23.47 7.45 -28.97
N LEU A 723 24.54 8.22 -29.16
CA LEU A 723 24.99 8.61 -30.51
C LEU A 723 25.43 7.42 -31.37
N PHE A 724 25.65 6.26 -30.75
CA PHE A 724 26.08 5.02 -31.42
C PHE A 724 25.13 3.88 -31.02
N PRO A 725 23.93 3.79 -31.62
CA PRO A 725 22.99 2.70 -31.35
C PRO A 725 23.62 1.31 -31.58
N PRO A 726 23.14 0.26 -30.87
CA PRO A 726 23.71 -1.08 -30.97
C PRO A 726 23.75 -1.61 -32.40
N LEU A 727 24.88 -2.23 -32.76
CA LEU A 727 25.05 -2.90 -34.04
C LEU A 727 24.35 -4.27 -34.05
N PHE A 728 23.86 -4.67 -35.23
CA PHE A 728 23.04 -5.90 -35.35
C PHE A 728 23.85 -7.20 -35.30
N ASN A 729 24.96 -7.32 -36.03
CA ASN A 729 25.79 -8.55 -36.09
C ASN A 729 27.28 -8.28 -35.80
N ASN A 730 27.63 -7.08 -35.36
CA ASN A 730 29.02 -6.66 -35.21
C ASN A 730 29.29 -6.24 -33.77
N CYS A 731 30.54 -6.37 -33.34
CA CYS A 731 31.00 -5.86 -32.06
C CYS A 731 30.95 -4.33 -32.08
N ASP A 732 30.31 -3.73 -31.07
CA ASP A 732 30.19 -2.29 -30.89
C ASP A 732 31.51 -1.58 -30.52
N HIS A 733 32.60 -2.34 -30.39
CA HIS A 733 33.96 -1.84 -30.15
C HIS A 733 34.86 -1.98 -31.39
N CYS A 734 35.12 -3.21 -31.84
CA CYS A 734 36.07 -3.47 -32.93
C CYS A 734 35.41 -3.52 -34.32
N TYR A 735 34.08 -3.40 -34.39
CA TYR A 735 33.28 -3.46 -35.61
C TYR A 735 33.37 -4.77 -36.42
N LYS A 736 34.06 -5.79 -35.90
CA LYS A 736 34.13 -7.13 -36.51
C LYS A 736 32.84 -7.91 -36.24
N ILE A 737 32.56 -8.90 -37.08
CA ILE A 737 31.38 -9.77 -36.96
C ILE A 737 31.46 -10.54 -35.63
N LEU A 738 30.31 -10.68 -34.97
CA LEU A 738 30.13 -11.55 -33.80
C LEU A 738 29.71 -12.93 -34.30
N ASN A 739 30.63 -13.89 -34.34
CA ASN A 739 30.30 -15.25 -34.74
C ASN A 739 29.67 -16.03 -33.58
N ILE A 740 28.88 -17.05 -33.91
CA ILE A 740 28.21 -17.92 -32.92
C ILE A 740 29.23 -18.64 -32.00
N ASN A 741 30.43 -18.88 -32.50
CA ASN A 741 31.52 -19.54 -31.76
C ASN A 741 32.38 -18.57 -30.94
N ASP A 742 32.21 -17.25 -31.12
CA ASP A 742 32.97 -16.27 -30.36
C ASP A 742 32.37 -16.15 -28.95
N GLN A 743 33.21 -15.96 -27.93
CA GLN A 743 32.71 -15.51 -26.63
C GLN A 743 32.19 -14.08 -26.78
N THR A 744 30.87 -13.93 -26.82
CA THR A 744 30.19 -12.65 -26.98
C THR A 744 29.40 -12.30 -25.73
N ILE A 745 29.29 -11.00 -25.44
CA ILE A 745 28.48 -10.48 -24.36
C ILE A 745 27.49 -9.46 -24.92
N ILE A 746 26.24 -9.59 -24.50
CA ILE A 746 25.16 -8.63 -24.79
C ILE A 746 24.79 -7.97 -23.47
N LEU A 747 24.94 -6.66 -23.42
CA LEU A 747 24.64 -5.85 -22.25
C LEU A 747 23.15 -5.49 -22.23
N ILE A 748 22.62 -5.11 -21.06
CA ILE A 748 21.21 -4.74 -20.94
C ILE A 748 20.84 -3.53 -21.80
N CYS A 749 21.81 -2.66 -22.09
CA CYS A 749 21.64 -1.51 -22.98
C CYS A 749 21.51 -1.88 -24.46
N GLY A 750 21.64 -3.17 -24.82
CA GLY A 750 21.53 -3.70 -26.18
C GLY A 750 22.86 -3.80 -26.93
N HIS A 751 23.90 -3.06 -26.50
CA HIS A 751 25.25 -3.13 -27.06
C HIS A 751 25.90 -4.50 -26.84
N ARG A 752 26.75 -4.88 -27.78
CA ARG A 752 27.30 -6.23 -27.91
C ARG A 752 28.78 -6.18 -28.21
N PHE A 753 29.52 -7.03 -27.54
CA PHE A 753 30.97 -7.04 -27.63
C PHE A 753 31.52 -8.45 -27.71
N HIS A 754 32.66 -8.62 -28.37
CA HIS A 754 33.54 -9.74 -28.03
C HIS A 754 33.92 -9.61 -26.55
N LEU A 755 33.99 -10.73 -25.82
CA LEU A 755 34.29 -10.72 -24.39
C LEU A 755 35.64 -10.05 -24.12
N GLU A 756 36.64 -10.31 -24.97
CA GLU A 756 37.95 -9.65 -24.95
C GLU A 756 37.84 -8.13 -25.15
N CYS A 757 37.02 -7.68 -26.11
CA CYS A 757 36.77 -6.25 -26.33
C CYS A 757 36.13 -5.62 -25.10
N TYR A 758 35.13 -6.27 -24.49
CA TYR A 758 34.49 -5.77 -23.27
C TYR A 758 35.47 -5.70 -22.09
N ASN A 759 36.31 -6.73 -21.91
CA ASN A 759 37.34 -6.75 -20.88
C ASN A 759 38.39 -5.66 -21.10
N SER A 760 38.83 -5.43 -22.35
CA SER A 760 39.77 -4.35 -22.71
C SER A 760 39.22 -2.94 -22.46
N MET A 761 37.89 -2.81 -22.35
CA MET A 761 37.20 -1.57 -21.98
C MET A 761 36.88 -1.50 -20.49
N GLU A 762 37.57 -2.27 -19.65
CA GLU A 762 37.37 -2.35 -18.20
C GLU A 762 35.93 -2.75 -17.81
N LYS A 763 35.26 -3.55 -18.66
CA LYS A 763 33.87 -3.97 -18.45
C LYS A 763 32.91 -2.78 -18.31
N LYS A 764 33.07 -1.78 -19.19
CA LYS A 764 32.23 -0.58 -19.24
C LYS A 764 31.72 -0.35 -20.66
N CYS A 765 30.42 -0.21 -20.84
CA CYS A 765 29.86 0.32 -22.08
C CYS A 765 30.22 1.80 -22.26
N ARG A 766 31.25 2.11 -23.05
CA ARG A 766 31.72 3.49 -23.29
C ARG A 766 30.65 4.37 -23.95
N HIS A 767 29.77 3.80 -24.78
CA HIS A 767 28.68 4.52 -25.44
C HIS A 767 27.65 5.02 -24.42
N CYS A 768 27.18 4.14 -23.54
CA CYS A 768 26.26 4.50 -22.46
C CYS A 768 26.92 5.42 -21.43
N LEU A 769 28.17 5.16 -21.03
CA LEU A 769 28.91 6.02 -20.11
C LEU A 769 28.97 7.48 -20.62
N ASN A 770 29.28 7.67 -21.91
CA ASN A 770 29.31 9.01 -22.51
C ASN A 770 27.92 9.65 -22.56
N TYR A 771 26.87 8.87 -22.81
CA TYR A 771 25.50 9.35 -22.78
C TYR A 771 25.10 9.81 -21.37
N TYR A 772 25.38 9.01 -20.34
CA TYR A 772 25.12 9.36 -18.95
C TYR A 772 25.89 10.59 -18.50
N LYS A 773 27.20 10.68 -18.78
CA LYS A 773 28.00 11.88 -18.45
C LYS A 773 27.40 13.14 -19.07
N LYS A 774 27.01 13.10 -20.35
CA LYS A 774 26.35 14.24 -21.01
C LYS A 774 25.00 14.57 -20.35
N GLY A 775 24.23 13.55 -19.98
CA GLY A 775 22.97 13.70 -19.24
C GLY A 775 23.15 14.38 -17.90
N ILE A 776 24.14 13.97 -17.11
CA ILE A 776 24.47 14.59 -15.81
C ILE A 776 24.79 16.06 -16.01
N TRP A 777 25.77 16.40 -16.86
CA TRP A 777 26.14 17.79 -17.10
C TRP A 777 24.98 18.63 -17.61
N LYS A 778 24.22 18.12 -18.58
CA LYS A 778 23.05 18.82 -19.13
C LYS A 778 22.01 19.12 -18.06
N ASN A 779 21.63 18.12 -17.26
CA ASN A 779 20.54 18.25 -16.30
C ASN A 779 20.94 19.03 -15.04
N VAL A 780 22.19 18.87 -14.58
CA VAL A 780 22.74 19.68 -13.48
C VAL A 780 22.81 21.16 -13.89
N ASN A 781 23.38 21.46 -15.06
CA ASN A 781 23.43 22.84 -15.55
C ASN A 781 22.03 23.44 -15.74
N ALA A 782 21.08 22.65 -16.27
CA ALA A 782 19.69 23.09 -16.38
C ALA A 782 19.06 23.39 -15.02
N PHE A 783 19.31 22.55 -14.00
CA PHE A 783 18.83 22.78 -12.64
C PHE A 783 19.43 24.06 -12.04
N LEU A 784 20.75 24.22 -12.08
CA LEU A 784 21.47 25.37 -11.53
C LEU A 784 21.05 26.69 -12.20
N ASN A 785 20.86 26.67 -13.53
CA ASN A 785 20.34 27.83 -14.26
C ASN A 785 18.93 28.20 -13.79
N GLY A 786 18.08 27.19 -13.52
CA GLY A 786 16.73 27.37 -13.02
C GLY A 786 16.62 27.92 -11.59
N LEU A 787 17.69 27.87 -10.79
CA LEU A 787 17.75 28.50 -9.45
C LEU A 787 18.00 30.02 -9.54
N ASN A 788 18.69 30.48 -10.57
CA ASN A 788 19.06 31.89 -10.71
C ASN A 788 17.98 32.73 -11.42
N SER A 789 16.94 32.11 -12.00
CA SER A 789 15.88 32.83 -12.71
C SER A 789 14.83 33.37 -11.74
N GLU A 790 14.52 34.67 -11.83
CA GLU A 790 13.44 35.35 -11.08
C GLU A 790 12.03 35.13 -11.68
N LYS A 791 11.92 34.44 -12.81
CA LYS A 791 10.62 34.12 -13.42
C LYS A 791 9.99 32.91 -12.74
N ASN A 792 8.78 33.07 -12.22
CA ASN A 792 7.86 31.96 -11.94
C ASN A 792 7.65 31.19 -13.26
N PHE A 793 8.26 30.02 -13.37
CA PHE A 793 7.94 29.09 -14.44
C PHE A 793 6.70 28.30 -14.02
N ASP A 794 5.52 28.91 -14.13
CA ASP A 794 4.24 28.19 -13.99
C ASP A 794 4.07 27.07 -15.04
N LYS A 795 5.03 26.92 -15.97
CA LYS A 795 5.10 25.86 -16.98
C LYS A 795 5.95 24.63 -16.57
N ASP A 796 6.51 24.62 -15.36
CA ASP A 796 7.30 23.49 -14.81
C ASP A 796 6.50 22.59 -13.85
N LEU A 797 5.22 22.92 -13.60
CA LEU A 797 4.26 21.98 -13.02
C LEU A 797 3.89 20.99 -14.14
N ASP A 798 4.00 19.69 -13.89
CA ASP A 798 3.44 18.71 -14.82
C ASP A 798 1.92 18.94 -14.87
N ASP A 799 1.38 19.24 -16.06
CA ASP A 799 -0.06 19.27 -16.37
C ASP A 799 -0.74 17.88 -16.24
N ASP A 800 -0.29 17.04 -15.30
CA ASP A 800 -0.83 15.69 -15.11
C ASP A 800 -1.99 15.64 -14.10
N ALA A 801 -2.37 16.76 -13.48
CA ALA A 801 -3.56 16.89 -12.62
C ALA A 801 -4.89 16.96 -13.41
N GLN A 802 -5.03 16.11 -14.42
CA GLN A 802 -6.33 15.64 -14.89
C GLN A 802 -6.30 14.11 -14.83
N GLU A 803 -6.86 13.58 -13.74
CA GLU A 803 -7.33 12.20 -13.68
C GLU A 803 -8.61 12.11 -14.52
N ASP A 804 -8.47 11.58 -15.73
CA ASP A 804 -9.61 11.15 -16.51
C ASP A 804 -10.29 9.98 -15.80
N THR A 805 -11.56 10.17 -15.47
CA THR A 805 -12.43 9.18 -14.85
C THR A 805 -12.90 8.16 -15.89
N GLU A 806 -12.37 6.94 -15.81
CA GLU A 806 -13.14 5.75 -16.16
C GLU A 806 -13.17 4.82 -14.94
N GLU A 807 -14.39 4.58 -14.45
CA GLU A 807 -14.66 3.72 -13.30
C GLU A 807 -14.28 2.27 -13.61
N ASP A 808 -13.24 1.78 -12.95
CA ASP A 808 -12.90 0.37 -12.94
C ASP A 808 -13.73 -0.35 -11.85
N ASN A 809 -15.05 -0.33 -12.03
CA ASN A 809 -16.01 -1.00 -11.16
C ASN A 809 -16.04 -2.49 -11.51
N ASN A 810 -15.19 -3.30 -10.87
CA ASN A 810 -15.24 -4.76 -11.00
C ASN A 810 -14.92 -5.48 -9.69
N ASN A 811 -15.88 -5.46 -8.77
CA ASN A 811 -16.06 -6.54 -7.80
C ASN A 811 -16.99 -7.58 -8.44
N SER A 812 -16.45 -8.52 -9.21
CA SER A 812 -17.18 -9.74 -9.56
C SER A 812 -16.68 -10.87 -8.66
N GLU A 813 -17.45 -11.18 -7.63
CA GLU A 813 -17.28 -12.36 -6.78
C GLU A 813 -17.55 -13.63 -7.62
N GLU A 814 -16.51 -14.27 -8.13
CA GLU A 814 -16.59 -15.68 -8.56
C GLU A 814 -16.48 -16.56 -7.31
N THR A 815 -17.33 -17.58 -7.19
CA THR A 815 -17.38 -18.49 -6.03
C THR A 815 -16.10 -19.31 -5.89
N GLU A 816 -15.60 -19.49 -4.66
CA GLU A 816 -14.32 -20.14 -4.35
C GLU A 816 -14.13 -21.55 -4.96
N ILE A 817 -15.23 -22.28 -5.22
CA ILE A 817 -15.19 -23.64 -5.78
C ILE A 817 -14.92 -23.63 -7.30
N ASP A 818 -15.45 -22.65 -8.04
CA ASP A 818 -15.20 -22.49 -9.47
C ASP A 818 -13.77 -22.00 -9.74
N GLN A 819 -13.22 -21.16 -8.86
CA GLN A 819 -11.82 -20.73 -8.93
C GLN A 819 -10.83 -21.89 -8.74
N LEU A 820 -11.09 -22.82 -7.82
CA LEU A 820 -10.22 -23.97 -7.55
C LEU A 820 -10.12 -24.92 -8.74
N ASN A 821 -11.26 -25.28 -9.35
CA ASN A 821 -11.28 -26.17 -10.52
C ASN A 821 -10.61 -25.53 -11.75
N ARG A 822 -10.74 -24.21 -11.92
CA ARG A 822 -10.05 -23.47 -12.98
C ARG A 822 -8.54 -23.35 -12.74
N GLN A 823 -8.11 -23.24 -11.48
CA GLN A 823 -6.69 -23.14 -11.13
C GLN A 823 -5.91 -24.40 -11.54
N GLU A 824 -6.42 -25.60 -11.23
CA GLU A 824 -5.72 -26.86 -11.58
C GLU A 824 -5.58 -27.03 -13.10
N SER A 825 -6.63 -26.73 -13.85
CA SER A 825 -6.58 -26.77 -15.32
C SER A 825 -5.59 -25.75 -15.89
N LEU A 826 -5.49 -24.56 -15.29
CA LEU A 826 -4.60 -23.50 -15.73
C LEU A 826 -3.13 -23.80 -15.40
N GLU A 827 -2.87 -24.38 -14.22
CA GLU A 827 -1.53 -24.85 -13.84
C GLU A 827 -1.05 -25.94 -14.79
N LEU A 828 -1.93 -26.87 -15.21
CA LEU A 828 -1.61 -27.87 -16.21
C LEU A 828 -1.29 -27.25 -17.59
N ASP A 829 -2.07 -26.24 -18.05
CA ASP A 829 -1.78 -25.50 -19.28
C ASP A 829 -0.41 -24.80 -19.22
N LEU A 830 -0.09 -24.17 -18.08
CA LEU A 830 1.22 -23.55 -17.89
C LEU A 830 2.36 -24.57 -17.99
N VAL A 831 2.25 -25.73 -17.33
CA VAL A 831 3.26 -26.79 -17.40
C VAL A 831 3.43 -27.29 -18.83
N ASN A 832 2.33 -27.52 -19.55
CA ASN A 832 2.36 -27.94 -20.95
C ASN A 832 3.08 -26.90 -21.82
N ARG A 833 2.71 -25.62 -21.70
CA ARG A 833 3.36 -24.53 -22.45
C ARG A 833 4.84 -24.37 -22.12
N ILE A 834 5.24 -24.54 -20.85
CA ILE A 834 6.65 -24.54 -20.47
C ILE A 834 7.38 -25.70 -21.16
N SER A 835 6.78 -26.89 -21.21
CA SER A 835 7.37 -28.04 -21.90
C SER A 835 7.53 -27.78 -23.42
N GLU A 836 6.57 -27.08 -24.01
CA GLU A 836 6.58 -26.69 -25.42
C GLU A 836 7.64 -25.63 -25.75
N ILE A 837 8.15 -24.84 -24.79
CA ILE A 837 9.24 -23.89 -25.06
C ILE A 837 10.45 -24.59 -25.69
N ASN A 838 10.74 -25.83 -25.29
CA ASN A 838 11.83 -26.60 -25.86
C ASN A 838 11.62 -26.89 -27.36
N SER A 839 10.38 -26.97 -27.84
CA SER A 839 10.04 -27.28 -29.23
C SER A 839 10.09 -26.09 -30.20
N TRP A 840 10.19 -24.83 -29.72
CA TRP A 840 10.12 -23.65 -30.60
C TRP A 840 11.18 -23.62 -31.72
#